data_AF-A0A8H7LR89-F1
#
_entry.id   AF-A0A8H7LR89-F1
#
_cell.length_a   1.000
_cell.length_b   1.000
_cell.length_c   1.000
_cell.angle_alpha   90.00
_cell.angle_beta   90.00
_cell.angle_gamma   90.00
#
_symmetry.space_group_name_H-M   'P 1'
#
loop_
_entity.id
_entity.type
_entity.pdbx_description
1 polymer ?
#
loop_
_entity_poly.entity_id
_entity_poly.type
_entity_poly.pdbx_seq_one_letter_code
_entity_poly.pdbx_strand_id
1 'polypeptide(L)'
;MSHPPFWIVKHFFYPIGNTAAVSLTQDLSSEQYTADILLLGCGDPRNILFTLYSDLTVGQTPRNFDVTRCDIEPAILARDILLFSLLDRDENIDRVWDIFYHFKINNQAMKIIATHSQTLYEYAKDTDSWKRSRAGSFIKTVDTRTLGELRRIWKSYADFPRLSIERKNQILKEQVDLSSSVAEKGSDALSPSRSAGMLWPQAMTPVAELYSKYWKTGTTFTLALDLSAPTNLNPTFLYSLSGEGFSPHYGTFPSVFHFITAFAPIKSDPAFSAPSTARPSLMLARNSSRHGVEGSVFAGRMNPLLSVSLQEMQFHFAKLSAGSNQLETLQPAKPSAPTTFDIIDTSNLTDHLGLLNLLLATHTLLKRNPDSQAVLFTETLLPAGKDATKPLTVSFESEPLARVLYGVYDNMFANEKITNMMSDLSVSPNGLRLRSEVHFHRETVALLFQALSRRIHLRSGSWEEVANQFIHMCQADESRILESNCYQDIYLQFHLCGIFTVDILKPNWATDLGLRVNPRSAVFKDWSSLPPVVCLVLTVPRRRLGVFTGKPERIGTPTLQCAVSVPGSHDNIISAIHLVWGKYVKLEGCDRLVVEEDHNGQRGQSALVVLSWVSTRILEFPGTQVALRLKSTPSSTFLFMDKLGVYLEVFGTNVTDREHVNILAYWPALVSDSCNAPSLEPLRPLLEPSSEHLCDAVVTGLKIQRVDSLSIRFDVKNSREQIDLQNGAIVSAKQVSPCTVELKIGSHCHLLSYPYPIYGKNNKVRIARKSLYVEVIFPVSTPNDYSGYFLSPAPVINVGACTTWNLHHINLAQLPTLDVTNPTKVDWLNALTALQLSEREKVIRNGDETEKHASINASINMKDSIHAITMNFSGIQGHRTRTIGLC
;
A
#
# COMPACT_ATOMS: atom_id res chain seq x y z
N MET A 1 2.48 -14.14 3.88
CA MET A 1 2.53 -13.29 2.67
C MET A 1 3.93 -12.75 2.52
N SER A 2 4.46 -12.72 1.29
CA SER A 2 5.90 -12.70 1.05
C SER A 2 6.38 -11.36 0.48
N HIS A 3 7.16 -10.61 1.26
CA HIS A 3 7.79 -9.37 0.80
C HIS A 3 9.31 -9.54 0.84
N PRO A 4 10.06 -9.11 -0.19
CA PRO A 4 11.51 -9.19 -0.14
C PRO A 4 12.05 -8.44 1.10
N PRO A 5 12.92 -9.04 1.91
CA PRO A 5 13.45 -8.36 3.08
C PRO A 5 14.43 -7.28 2.65
N PHE A 6 14.11 -6.02 2.94
CA PHE A 6 14.98 -4.88 2.65
C PHE A 6 15.81 -4.51 3.86
N TRP A 7 17.09 -4.18 3.63
CA TRP A 7 17.86 -3.46 4.63
C TRP A 7 17.46 -1.98 4.64
N ILE A 8 16.81 -1.54 5.71
CA ILE A 8 16.41 -0.14 5.88
C ILE A 8 17.63 0.66 6.35
N VAL A 9 18.26 1.42 5.44
CA VAL A 9 19.45 2.24 5.77
C VAL A 9 19.06 3.50 6.55
N LYS A 10 17.86 4.02 6.33
CA LYS A 10 17.32 5.19 7.04
C LYS A 10 15.82 5.05 7.21
N HIS A 11 15.38 5.04 8.46
CA HIS A 11 13.98 5.23 8.79
C HIS A 11 13.71 6.74 8.83
N PHE A 12 12.77 7.19 8.02
CA PHE A 12 12.37 8.59 8.01
C PHE A 12 11.20 8.78 8.96
N PHE A 13 11.31 9.77 9.84
CA PHE A 13 10.18 10.21 10.64
C PHE A 13 9.33 11.16 9.79
N TYR A 14 8.03 10.89 9.62
CA TYR A 14 7.10 11.74 8.85
C TYR A 14 6.16 12.51 9.76
N PRO A 15 6.66 13.47 10.56
CA PRO A 15 5.84 14.19 11.53
C PRO A 15 4.74 15.04 10.87
N ILE A 16 4.87 15.36 9.58
CA ILE A 16 3.85 16.10 8.84
C ILE A 16 3.70 15.39 7.51
N GLY A 17 2.46 15.21 7.07
CA GLY A 17 2.15 14.68 5.75
C GLY A 17 2.77 15.54 4.66
N ASN A 18 3.15 14.94 3.53
CA ASN A 18 3.80 15.61 2.41
C ASN A 18 2.91 15.71 1.15
N THR A 19 1.63 15.39 1.30
CA THR A 19 0.58 15.50 0.27
C THR A 19 -0.52 16.47 0.74
N ALA A 20 -1.35 16.96 -0.18
CA ALA A 20 -2.52 17.75 0.19
C ALA A 20 -3.55 16.89 0.94
N ALA A 21 -4.29 17.50 1.87
CA ALA A 21 -5.38 16.84 2.56
C ALA A 21 -6.51 16.48 1.58
N VAL A 22 -7.21 15.39 1.88
CA VAL A 22 -8.39 14.92 1.12
C VAL A 22 -9.57 14.69 2.06
N SER A 23 -10.79 14.80 1.53
CA SER A 23 -12.00 14.54 2.30
C SER A 23 -12.31 13.05 2.30
N LEU A 24 -12.28 12.44 3.48
CA LEU A 24 -12.53 11.01 3.66
C LEU A 24 -13.98 10.64 3.38
N THR A 25 -14.91 11.60 3.46
CA THR A 25 -16.36 11.41 3.26
C THR A 25 -16.85 11.84 1.89
N GLN A 26 -15.96 12.18 0.95
CA GLN A 26 -16.34 12.66 -0.38
C GLN A 26 -17.26 11.69 -1.15
N ASP A 27 -17.19 10.40 -0.84
CA ASP A 27 -17.99 9.34 -1.47
C ASP A 27 -19.18 8.87 -0.59
N LEU A 28 -19.37 9.42 0.61
CA LEU A 28 -20.53 9.09 1.44
C LEU A 28 -21.75 9.92 1.03
N SER A 29 -22.94 9.32 1.16
CA SER A 29 -24.19 10.05 0.99
C SER A 29 -24.30 11.21 1.98
N SER A 30 -24.82 12.35 1.51
CA SER A 30 -25.12 13.50 2.37
C SER A 30 -26.25 13.23 3.38
N GLU A 31 -27.08 12.21 3.15
CA GLU A 31 -28.15 11.78 4.07
C GLU A 31 -27.64 10.87 5.20
N GLN A 32 -26.40 10.36 5.10
CA GLN A 32 -25.82 9.48 6.11
C GLN A 32 -25.30 10.31 7.30
N TYR A 33 -25.86 10.11 8.50
CA TYR A 33 -25.50 10.91 9.67
C TYR A 33 -24.36 10.33 10.52
N THR A 34 -23.81 9.16 10.16
CA THR A 34 -22.71 8.49 10.89
C THR A 34 -21.65 7.95 9.93
N ALA A 35 -20.37 8.06 10.29
CA ALA A 35 -19.26 7.47 9.55
C ALA A 35 -18.26 6.77 10.48
N ASP A 36 -18.10 5.46 10.30
CA ASP A 36 -17.02 4.68 10.92
C ASP A 36 -15.85 4.62 9.92
N ILE A 37 -14.71 5.21 10.28
CA ILE A 37 -13.55 5.38 9.41
C ILE A 37 -12.35 4.62 9.96
N LEU A 38 -11.66 3.85 9.13
CA LEU A 38 -10.38 3.22 9.44
C LEU A 38 -9.26 3.84 8.60
N LEU A 39 -8.22 4.36 9.26
CA LEU A 39 -7.02 4.89 8.61
C LEU A 39 -5.84 3.95 8.87
N LEU A 40 -5.39 3.24 7.84
CA LEU A 40 -4.20 2.38 7.87
C LEU A 40 -2.99 3.15 7.33
N GLY A 41 -2.00 3.41 8.19
CA GLY A 41 -0.92 4.34 7.87
C GLY A 41 -1.42 5.78 7.92
N CYS A 42 -2.14 6.12 8.99
CA CYS A 42 -2.90 7.37 9.08
C CYS A 42 -2.04 8.63 8.89
N GLY A 43 -0.75 8.57 9.25
CA GLY A 43 0.10 9.74 9.23
C GLY A 43 -0.46 10.83 10.15
N ASP A 44 -0.39 12.08 9.72
CA ASP A 44 -0.85 13.23 10.49
C ASP A 44 -2.39 13.45 10.37
N PRO A 45 -2.98 14.36 11.17
CA PRO A 45 -4.42 14.49 11.25
C PRO A 45 -5.03 15.32 10.12
N ARG A 46 -4.28 15.68 9.07
CA ARG A 46 -4.72 16.63 8.03
C ARG A 46 -6.00 16.19 7.31
N ASN A 47 -6.14 14.89 6.99
CA ASN A 47 -7.30 14.36 6.26
C ASN A 47 -8.53 14.42 7.16
N ILE A 48 -8.37 14.13 8.46
CA ILE A 48 -9.45 14.23 9.44
C ILE A 48 -9.92 15.69 9.54
N LEU A 49 -8.99 16.62 9.77
CA LEU A 49 -9.31 18.04 9.91
C LEU A 49 -9.96 18.62 8.63
N PHE A 50 -9.47 18.22 7.45
CA PHE A 50 -10.05 18.64 6.19
C PHE A 50 -11.43 18.01 5.92
N THR A 51 -11.63 16.76 6.33
CA THR A 51 -12.95 16.11 6.27
C THR A 51 -13.95 16.84 7.15
N LEU A 52 -13.59 17.13 8.41
CA LEU A 52 -14.46 17.86 9.33
C LEU A 52 -14.82 19.26 8.82
N TYR A 53 -13.88 19.91 8.14
CA TYR A 53 -14.14 21.18 7.46
C TYR A 53 -15.11 21.01 6.29
N SER A 54 -14.82 20.09 5.37
CA SER A 54 -15.45 19.99 4.04
C SER A 54 -16.69 19.09 3.95
N ASP A 55 -17.06 18.39 5.02
CA ASP A 55 -18.16 17.42 5.02
C ASP A 55 -19.48 18.03 4.53
N LEU A 56 -20.28 17.20 3.84
CA LEU A 56 -21.59 17.56 3.33
C LEU A 56 -22.66 16.69 4.00
N THR A 57 -23.64 17.34 4.61
CA THR A 57 -24.80 16.68 5.24
C THR A 57 -26.12 17.35 4.83
N VAL A 58 -27.21 16.59 4.80
CA VAL A 58 -28.56 17.12 4.63
C VAL A 58 -29.08 17.65 5.96
N GLY A 59 -29.36 18.94 6.02
CA GLY A 59 -29.83 19.64 7.23
C GLY A 59 -28.70 20.39 7.96
N GLN A 60 -28.94 20.77 9.21
CA GLN A 60 -27.96 21.46 10.06
C GLN A 60 -27.23 20.53 11.04
N THR A 61 -27.58 19.24 11.06
CA THR A 61 -26.98 18.26 11.97
C THR A 61 -25.66 17.74 11.39
N PRO A 62 -24.51 17.99 12.06
CA PRO A 62 -23.22 17.48 11.59
C PRO A 62 -23.18 15.94 11.66
N ARG A 63 -22.41 15.34 10.76
CA ARG A 63 -22.15 13.90 10.75
C ARG A 63 -21.37 13.50 12.00
N ASN A 64 -21.73 12.37 12.58
CA ASN A 64 -21.00 11.78 13.70
C ASN A 64 -19.89 10.85 13.19
N PHE A 65 -18.66 11.05 13.66
CA PHE A 65 -17.47 10.31 13.21
C PHE A 65 -16.90 9.41 14.33
N ASP A 66 -16.65 8.12 14.04
CA ASP A 66 -15.77 7.25 14.84
C ASP A 66 -14.55 6.90 13.97
N VAL A 67 -13.38 7.48 14.29
CA VAL A 67 -12.16 7.31 13.49
C VAL A 67 -11.17 6.39 14.21
N THR A 68 -10.96 5.20 13.64
CA THR A 68 -9.93 4.25 14.08
C THR A 68 -8.62 4.54 13.34
N ARG A 69 -7.57 4.85 14.08
CA ARG A 69 -6.25 5.23 13.54
C ARG A 69 -5.22 4.15 13.83
N CYS A 70 -4.45 3.81 12.79
CA CYS A 70 -3.36 2.85 12.85
C CYS A 70 -2.13 3.46 12.18
N ASP A 71 -1.02 3.54 12.90
CA ASP A 71 0.27 3.91 12.35
C ASP A 71 1.36 2.99 12.92
N ILE A 72 2.39 2.71 12.11
CA ILE A 72 3.54 1.93 12.57
C ILE A 72 4.43 2.76 13.51
N GLU A 73 4.43 4.09 13.37
CA GLU A 73 5.24 5.02 14.14
C GLU A 73 4.44 5.57 15.33
N PRO A 74 4.72 5.12 16.58
CA PRO A 74 3.96 5.58 17.75
C PRO A 74 4.13 7.09 18.00
N ALA A 75 5.21 7.70 17.51
CA ALA A 75 5.41 9.14 17.62
C ALA A 75 4.40 9.97 16.83
N ILE A 76 3.84 9.41 15.74
CA ILE A 76 2.76 10.05 14.99
C ILE A 76 1.50 10.09 15.86
N LEU A 77 1.09 8.93 16.38
CA LEU A 77 -0.08 8.82 17.26
C LEU A 77 0.04 9.70 18.52
N ALA A 78 1.23 9.75 19.13
CA ALA A 78 1.49 10.57 20.31
C ALA A 78 1.32 12.08 20.02
N ARG A 79 1.72 12.53 18.82
CA ARG A 79 1.60 13.93 18.38
C ARG A 79 0.17 14.29 18.02
N ASP A 80 -0.55 13.42 17.35
CA ASP A 80 -1.96 13.66 17.04
C ASP A 80 -2.80 13.76 18.31
N ILE A 81 -2.57 12.89 19.29
CA ILE A 81 -3.27 12.97 20.59
C ILE A 81 -2.91 14.26 21.30
N LEU A 82 -1.64 14.68 21.27
CA LEU A 82 -1.23 15.97 21.82
C LEU A 82 -2.00 17.11 21.15
N LEU A 83 -2.14 17.10 19.81
CA LEU A 83 -2.94 18.07 19.07
C LEU A 83 -4.40 18.04 19.56
N PHE A 84 -5.11 16.92 19.41
CA PHE A 84 -6.54 16.85 19.74
C PHE A 84 -6.84 17.19 21.21
N SER A 85 -5.94 16.83 22.13
CA SER A 85 -6.13 17.13 23.55
C SER A 85 -5.82 18.58 23.93
N LEU A 86 -5.05 19.32 23.13
CA LEU A 86 -4.92 20.78 23.26
C LEU A 86 -6.17 21.48 22.73
N LEU A 87 -6.76 20.95 21.65
CA LEU A 87 -8.00 21.49 21.05
C LEU A 87 -9.22 21.27 21.91
N ASP A 88 -9.38 20.09 22.48
CA ASP A 88 -10.42 19.79 23.46
C ASP A 88 -10.35 20.73 24.68
N ARG A 89 -9.17 21.30 24.97
CA ARG A 89 -8.96 22.25 26.07
C ARG A 89 -9.13 23.72 25.66
N ASP A 90 -9.51 23.99 24.43
CA ASP A 90 -9.67 25.34 23.89
C ASP A 90 -8.36 26.17 24.00
N GLU A 91 -7.21 25.52 23.78
CA GLU A 91 -5.93 26.22 23.73
C GLU A 91 -5.86 27.12 22.49
N ASN A 92 -5.16 28.25 22.61
CA ASN A 92 -5.06 29.22 21.53
C ASN A 92 -4.48 28.59 20.25
N ILE A 93 -5.22 28.75 19.15
CA ILE A 93 -4.89 28.08 17.88
C ILE A 93 -3.52 28.44 17.32
N ASP A 94 -3.04 29.67 17.54
CA ASP A 94 -1.71 30.11 17.09
C ASP A 94 -0.63 29.30 17.81
N ARG A 95 -0.83 29.03 19.11
CA ARG A 95 0.10 28.22 19.91
C ARG A 95 0.04 26.76 19.51
N VAL A 96 -1.16 26.24 19.23
CA VAL A 96 -1.32 24.86 18.75
C VAL A 96 -0.61 24.66 17.41
N TRP A 97 -0.74 25.63 16.51
CA TRP A 97 -0.01 25.64 15.24
C TRP A 97 1.51 25.59 15.45
N ASP A 98 2.04 26.47 16.29
CA ASP A 98 3.49 26.54 16.56
C ASP A 98 3.99 25.22 17.20
N ILE A 99 3.22 24.63 18.13
CA ILE A 99 3.54 23.35 18.77
C ILE A 99 3.56 22.20 17.76
N PHE A 100 2.62 22.15 16.82
CA PHE A 100 2.49 21.00 15.94
C PHE A 100 3.41 21.07 14.72
N TYR A 101 3.58 22.27 14.15
CA TYR A 101 4.20 22.47 12.84
C TYR A 101 5.60 23.09 12.85
N HIS A 102 6.14 23.59 13.97
CA HIS A 102 7.48 24.20 13.99
C HIS A 102 8.53 23.30 14.64
N PHE A 103 9.72 23.25 14.04
CA PHE A 103 10.91 22.60 14.62
C PHE A 103 11.47 23.37 15.82
N LYS A 104 11.27 24.70 15.84
CA LYS A 104 11.66 25.57 16.94
C LYS A 104 10.47 26.30 17.53
N ILE A 105 10.44 26.38 18.86
CA ILE A 105 9.31 26.93 19.62
C ILE A 105 9.79 27.88 20.70
N ASN A 106 8.91 28.81 21.09
CA ASN A 106 9.18 29.74 22.19
C ASN A 106 9.04 29.05 23.57
N ASN A 107 9.43 29.76 24.64
CA ASN A 107 9.38 29.22 26.00
C ASN A 107 7.96 28.86 26.46
N GLN A 108 6.94 29.58 26.00
CA GLN A 108 5.56 29.31 26.38
C GLN A 108 5.06 27.99 25.76
N ALA A 109 5.28 27.79 24.46
CA ALA A 109 4.97 26.55 23.77
C ALA A 109 5.73 25.36 24.37
N MET A 110 7.03 25.51 24.69
CA MET A 110 7.80 24.48 25.38
C MET A 110 7.19 24.09 26.74
N LYS A 111 6.77 25.09 27.53
CA LYS A 111 6.10 24.85 28.82
C LYS A 111 4.78 24.10 28.65
N ILE A 112 3.98 24.45 27.64
CA ILE A 112 2.73 23.77 27.32
C ILE A 112 3.00 22.30 26.96
N ILE A 113 3.93 22.04 26.04
CA ILE A 113 4.28 20.66 25.64
C ILE A 113 4.73 19.85 26.85
N ALA A 114 5.64 20.38 27.66
CA ALA A 114 6.17 19.65 28.81
C ALA A 114 5.10 19.35 29.86
N THR A 115 4.28 20.35 30.22
CA THR A 115 3.23 20.20 31.26
C THR A 115 2.11 19.28 30.79
N HIS A 116 1.66 19.45 29.55
CA HIS A 116 0.56 18.65 29.00
C HIS A 116 1.00 17.22 28.71
N SER A 117 2.21 17.02 28.19
CA SER A 117 2.77 15.67 28.01
C SER A 117 3.00 14.97 29.35
N GLN A 118 3.39 15.69 30.40
CA GLN A 118 3.47 15.13 31.76
C GLN A 118 2.08 14.66 32.24
N THR A 119 1.02 15.42 31.95
CA THR A 119 -0.36 15.03 32.28
C THR A 119 -0.78 13.77 31.51
N LEU A 120 -0.55 13.72 30.20
CA LEU A 120 -0.84 12.55 29.38
C LEU A 120 -0.04 11.31 29.84
N TYR A 121 1.24 11.51 30.17
CA TYR A 121 2.09 10.50 30.78
C TYR A 121 1.47 9.98 32.08
N GLU A 122 1.03 10.82 33.01
CA GLU A 122 0.47 10.36 34.28
C GLU A 122 -0.79 9.51 34.09
N TYR A 123 -1.71 9.91 33.21
CA TYR A 123 -2.94 9.17 32.94
C TYR A 123 -2.72 7.88 32.14
N ALA A 124 -1.68 7.80 31.32
CA ALA A 124 -1.37 6.63 30.49
C ALA A 124 -0.70 5.49 31.28
N LYS A 125 -0.97 5.35 32.59
CA LYS A 125 -0.35 4.31 33.44
C LYS A 125 -0.93 2.93 33.16
N ASP A 126 -2.25 2.90 33.00
CA ASP A 126 -3.05 1.73 32.73
C ASP A 126 -4.34 2.18 32.03
N THR A 127 -5.04 1.24 31.42
CA THR A 127 -6.23 1.54 30.61
C THR A 127 -7.34 2.21 31.42
N ASP A 128 -7.47 1.91 32.72
CA ASP A 128 -8.52 2.49 33.56
C ASP A 128 -8.21 3.92 33.98
N SER A 129 -6.95 4.22 34.27
CA SER A 129 -6.45 5.60 34.47
C SER A 129 -6.63 6.43 33.20
N TRP A 130 -6.35 5.85 32.03
CA TRP A 130 -6.54 6.53 30.74
C TRP A 130 -8.01 6.89 30.50
N LYS A 131 -8.94 5.93 30.67
CA LYS A 131 -10.39 6.15 30.50
C LYS A 131 -10.95 7.28 31.39
N ARG A 132 -10.38 7.49 32.58
CA ARG A 132 -10.79 8.57 33.49
C ARG A 132 -10.25 9.95 33.09
N SER A 133 -9.27 9.99 32.19
CA SER A 133 -8.71 11.26 31.71
C SER A 133 -9.66 11.96 30.75
N ARG A 134 -9.54 13.28 30.66
CA ARG A 134 -10.31 14.08 29.69
C ARG A 134 -10.07 13.62 28.25
N ALA A 135 -8.82 13.36 27.88
CA ALA A 135 -8.46 12.81 26.58
C ALA A 135 -9.04 11.40 26.35
N GLY A 136 -9.06 10.56 27.39
CA GLY A 136 -9.59 9.19 27.32
C GLY A 136 -11.10 9.09 27.14
N SER A 137 -11.84 10.17 27.42
CA SER A 137 -13.30 10.24 27.19
C SER A 137 -13.64 10.15 25.69
N PHE A 138 -12.74 10.64 24.84
CA PHE A 138 -12.97 10.78 23.42
C PHE A 138 -11.87 10.11 22.56
N ILE A 139 -10.71 9.77 23.14
CA ILE A 139 -9.64 8.98 22.53
C ILE A 139 -9.50 7.64 23.25
N LYS A 140 -9.88 6.55 22.60
CA LYS A 140 -9.81 5.20 23.18
C LYS A 140 -8.56 4.46 22.70
N THR A 141 -7.82 3.85 23.60
CA THR A 141 -6.76 2.89 23.25
C THR A 141 -7.33 1.48 23.31
N VAL A 142 -7.15 0.71 22.24
CA VAL A 142 -7.72 -0.65 22.11
C VAL A 142 -6.80 -1.72 22.71
N ASP A 143 -5.53 -1.42 22.95
CA ASP A 143 -4.63 -2.29 23.72
C ASP A 143 -3.67 -1.53 24.66
N THR A 144 -3.05 -2.30 25.57
CA THR A 144 -2.11 -1.84 26.59
C THR A 144 -0.73 -1.52 26.02
N ARG A 145 -0.31 -2.20 24.94
CA ARG A 145 0.99 -1.98 24.27
C ARG A 145 1.07 -0.58 23.66
N THR A 146 0.04 -0.18 22.93
CA THR A 146 -0.07 1.18 22.36
C THR A 146 0.05 2.21 23.46
N LEU A 147 -0.73 2.04 24.53
CA LEU A 147 -0.71 2.97 25.65
C LEU A 147 0.69 3.06 26.29
N GLY A 148 1.40 1.94 26.38
CA GLY A 148 2.80 1.88 26.84
C GLY A 148 3.76 2.69 25.95
N GLU A 149 3.69 2.53 24.63
CA GLU A 149 4.54 3.30 23.69
C GLU A 149 4.23 4.80 23.72
N LEU A 150 2.95 5.18 23.74
CA LEU A 150 2.55 6.59 23.88
C LEU A 150 3.08 7.18 25.19
N ARG A 151 2.91 6.44 26.30
CA ARG A 151 3.42 6.83 27.62
C ARG A 151 4.93 7.11 27.55
N ARG A 152 5.70 6.23 26.92
CA ARG A 152 7.15 6.39 26.74
C ARG A 152 7.49 7.69 26.00
N ILE A 153 6.78 7.99 24.91
CA ILE A 153 7.04 9.17 24.09
C ILE A 153 6.65 10.46 24.82
N TRP A 154 5.48 10.51 25.46
CA TRP A 154 5.07 11.68 26.25
C TRP A 154 6.00 11.92 27.45
N LYS A 155 6.57 10.86 28.03
CA LYS A 155 7.60 11.00 29.06
C LYS A 155 8.84 11.71 28.50
N SER A 156 9.29 11.31 27.31
CA SER A 156 10.40 11.99 26.63
C SER A 156 10.10 13.46 26.34
N TYR A 157 8.88 13.79 25.90
CA TYR A 157 8.47 15.19 25.68
C TYR A 157 8.47 15.99 26.99
N ALA A 158 7.97 15.41 28.08
CA ALA A 158 7.92 16.03 29.41
C ALA A 158 9.31 16.26 30.04
N ASP A 159 10.24 15.33 29.83
CA ASP A 159 11.59 15.39 30.37
C ASP A 159 12.57 16.18 29.49
N PHE A 160 12.22 16.49 28.24
CA PHE A 160 13.09 17.23 27.32
C PHE A 160 13.69 18.53 27.92
N PRO A 161 12.91 19.38 28.63
CA PRO A 161 13.47 20.56 29.29
C PRO A 161 14.55 20.24 30.33
N ARG A 162 14.57 19.03 30.90
CA ARG A 162 15.52 18.56 31.93
C ARG A 162 16.78 17.91 31.35
N LEU A 163 16.85 17.69 30.03
CA LEU A 163 18.06 17.15 29.40
C LEU A 163 19.26 18.07 29.65
N SER A 164 20.44 17.44 29.74
CA SER A 164 21.71 18.16 29.89
C SER A 164 21.95 19.10 28.71
N ILE A 165 22.71 20.17 28.96
CA ILE A 165 23.02 21.17 27.95
C ILE A 165 23.84 20.53 26.82
N GLU A 166 24.76 19.62 27.15
CA GLU A 166 25.57 18.88 26.18
C GLU A 166 24.70 18.06 25.23
N ARG A 167 23.70 17.35 25.78
CA ARG A 167 22.80 16.53 24.96
C ARG A 167 21.92 17.39 24.06
N LYS A 168 21.37 18.50 24.57
CA LYS A 168 20.59 19.47 23.77
C LYS A 168 21.43 20.06 22.65
N ASN A 169 22.70 20.41 22.93
CA ASN A 169 23.62 20.94 21.91
C ASN A 169 23.95 19.90 20.83
N GLN A 170 24.05 18.61 21.19
CA GLN A 170 24.24 17.53 20.22
C GLN A 170 23.04 17.43 19.27
N ILE A 171 21.82 17.41 19.78
CA ILE A 171 20.61 17.34 18.96
C ILE A 171 20.44 18.61 18.12
N LEU A 172 20.78 19.78 18.66
CA LEU A 172 20.78 21.04 17.90
C LEU A 172 21.76 20.99 16.74
N LYS A 173 22.94 20.38 16.93
CA LYS A 173 23.89 20.16 15.84
C LYS A 173 23.31 19.25 14.76
N GLU A 174 22.70 18.13 15.14
CA GLU A 174 22.01 17.23 14.19
C GLU A 174 20.93 17.97 13.39
N GLN A 175 20.16 18.83 14.06
CA GLN A 175 19.14 19.67 13.43
C GLN A 175 19.73 20.64 12.43
N VAL A 176 20.79 21.38 12.79
CA VAL A 176 21.45 22.34 11.91
C VAL A 176 22.11 21.64 10.71
N ASP A 177 22.77 20.51 10.93
CA ASP A 177 23.44 19.73 9.87
C ASP A 177 22.42 19.22 8.84
N LEU A 178 21.32 18.62 9.30
CA LEU A 178 20.25 18.14 8.43
C LEU A 178 19.56 19.31 7.70
N SER A 179 19.20 20.37 8.43
CA SER A 179 18.55 21.54 7.85
C SER A 179 19.38 22.23 6.78
N SER A 180 20.70 22.35 6.99
CA SER A 180 21.61 22.94 6.00
C SER A 180 21.67 22.06 4.75
N SER A 181 21.80 20.75 4.92
CA SER A 181 21.80 19.81 3.78
C SER A 181 20.49 19.85 2.99
N VAL A 182 19.34 19.93 3.66
CA VAL A 182 18.03 20.00 2.99
C VAL A 182 17.82 21.37 2.33
N ALA A 183 18.25 22.46 2.97
CA ALA A 183 18.07 23.81 2.44
C ALA A 183 18.99 24.12 1.24
N GLU A 184 20.21 23.54 1.22
CA GLU A 184 21.13 23.62 0.07
C GLU A 184 20.64 22.81 -1.13
N LYS A 185 20.13 21.59 -0.89
CA LYS A 185 19.52 20.74 -1.93
C LYS A 185 18.11 21.20 -2.32
N GLY A 186 17.48 22.05 -1.51
CA GLY A 186 16.06 22.39 -1.55
C GLY A 186 15.63 23.40 -2.60
N SER A 187 16.54 23.94 -3.42
CA SER A 187 16.19 24.77 -4.58
C SER A 187 15.30 24.04 -5.59
N ASP A 188 15.27 22.70 -5.54
CA ASP A 188 14.46 21.82 -6.42
C ASP A 188 13.22 21.23 -5.72
N ALA A 189 12.86 21.69 -4.50
CA ALA A 189 11.70 21.19 -3.76
C ALA A 189 10.35 21.67 -4.34
N LEU A 190 9.98 21.14 -5.50
CA LEU A 190 8.75 21.46 -6.23
C LEU A 190 7.48 20.79 -5.66
N SER A 191 7.61 19.83 -4.75
CA SER A 191 6.45 19.05 -4.28
C SER A 191 5.39 19.89 -3.56
N PRO A 192 5.75 20.82 -2.65
CA PRO A 192 4.76 21.63 -1.94
C PRO A 192 3.93 22.57 -2.82
N SER A 193 4.46 23.06 -3.95
CA SER A 193 3.73 23.97 -4.83
C SER A 193 2.56 23.29 -5.56
N ARG A 194 2.55 21.95 -5.62
CA ARG A 194 1.46 21.16 -6.23
C ARG A 194 0.13 21.36 -5.51
N SER A 195 0.12 21.72 -4.23
CA SER A 195 -1.14 22.01 -3.51
C SER A 195 -1.82 23.30 -3.98
N ALA A 196 -1.16 24.11 -4.83
CA ALA A 196 -1.77 25.24 -5.53
C ALA A 196 -2.57 24.83 -6.79
N GLY A 197 -2.67 23.53 -7.10
CA GLY A 197 -3.40 23.05 -8.28
C GLY A 197 -2.80 23.61 -9.57
N MET A 198 -3.64 24.16 -10.44
CA MET A 198 -3.17 24.73 -11.73
C MET A 198 -2.35 26.01 -11.59
N LEU A 199 -2.34 26.61 -10.39
CA LEU A 199 -1.50 27.76 -10.06
C LEU A 199 -0.13 27.35 -9.49
N TRP A 200 0.22 26.06 -9.57
CA TRP A 200 1.52 25.56 -9.13
C TRP A 200 2.70 26.30 -9.77
N PRO A 201 2.70 26.74 -11.06
CA PRO A 201 3.85 27.44 -11.64
C PRO A 201 4.11 28.79 -10.95
N GLN A 202 3.04 29.52 -10.59
CA GLN A 202 3.13 30.76 -9.84
C GLN A 202 3.56 30.51 -8.39
N ALA A 203 3.20 29.35 -7.84
CA ALA A 203 3.56 28.95 -6.49
C ALA A 203 5.00 28.40 -6.37
N MET A 204 5.64 27.96 -7.46
CA MET A 204 6.96 27.31 -7.44
C MET A 204 8.00 28.09 -6.64
N THR A 205 8.34 29.30 -7.10
CA THR A 205 9.37 30.15 -6.47
C THR A 205 9.02 30.53 -5.02
N PRO A 206 7.84 31.15 -4.74
CA PRO A 206 7.54 31.61 -3.39
C PRO A 206 7.42 30.44 -2.39
N VAL A 207 6.88 29.29 -2.80
CA VAL A 207 6.77 28.13 -1.90
C VAL A 207 8.13 27.46 -1.68
N ALA A 208 8.99 27.39 -2.70
CA ALA A 208 10.35 26.88 -2.54
C ALA A 208 11.20 27.76 -1.60
N GLU A 209 11.07 29.09 -1.70
CA GLU A 209 11.71 30.03 -0.78
C GLU A 209 11.22 29.85 0.66
N LEU A 210 9.90 29.68 0.85
CA LEU A 210 9.30 29.39 2.16
C LEU A 210 9.77 28.06 2.74
N TYR A 211 9.85 27.02 1.90
CA TYR A 211 10.38 25.72 2.29
C TYR A 211 11.84 25.82 2.75
N SER A 212 12.70 26.49 1.97
CA SER A 212 14.10 26.72 2.35
C SER A 212 14.23 27.51 3.65
N LYS A 213 13.41 28.57 3.81
CA LYS A 213 13.37 29.37 5.04
C LYS A 213 12.88 28.56 6.24
N TYR A 214 11.87 27.72 6.05
CA TYR A 214 11.35 26.83 7.09
C TYR A 214 12.43 25.88 7.58
N TRP A 215 13.17 25.21 6.69
CA TRP A 215 14.26 24.33 7.09
C TRP A 215 15.42 25.08 7.75
N LYS A 216 15.75 26.30 7.30
CA LYS A 216 16.81 27.14 7.91
C LYS A 216 16.44 27.66 9.31
N THR A 217 15.22 28.14 9.48
CA THR A 217 14.78 28.83 10.71
C THR A 217 14.07 27.91 11.69
N GLY A 218 13.49 26.81 11.21
CA GLY A 218 12.65 25.89 11.97
C GLY A 218 11.21 26.37 12.17
N THR A 219 10.78 27.45 11.52
CA THR A 219 9.45 28.06 11.71
C THR A 219 8.86 28.57 10.40
N THR A 220 7.56 28.86 10.38
CA THR A 220 6.88 29.51 9.25
C THR A 220 6.89 31.04 9.34
N PHE A 221 7.56 31.64 10.34
CA PHE A 221 7.54 33.08 10.55
C PHE A 221 8.32 33.85 9.50
N THR A 222 7.77 34.98 9.06
CA THR A 222 8.42 35.82 8.04
C THR A 222 9.07 37.09 8.59
N LEU A 223 8.55 37.64 9.69
CA LEU A 223 9.00 38.90 10.27
C LEU A 223 10.18 38.69 11.23
N ALA A 224 11.12 39.63 11.25
CA ALA A 224 12.33 39.52 12.07
C ALA A 224 12.04 39.48 13.58
N LEU A 225 11.01 40.20 14.04
CA LEU A 225 10.57 40.21 15.44
C LEU A 225 10.14 38.81 15.89
N ASP A 226 9.30 38.14 15.09
CA ASP A 226 8.76 36.80 15.40
C ASP A 226 9.82 35.68 15.30
N LEU A 227 10.87 35.89 14.50
CA LEU A 227 11.97 34.92 14.34
C LEU A 227 12.90 34.86 15.55
N SER A 228 12.91 35.88 16.42
CA SER A 228 13.80 35.96 17.58
C SER A 228 13.30 35.19 18.81
N ALA A 229 11.99 34.92 18.90
CA ALA A 229 11.36 34.29 20.05
C ALA A 229 11.51 32.74 20.11
N PRO A 230 11.50 31.99 18.99
CA PRO A 230 11.60 30.53 19.00
C PRO A 230 13.05 30.05 19.08
N THR A 231 13.54 29.81 20.30
CA THR A 231 14.93 29.36 20.54
C THR A 231 15.04 27.88 20.92
N ASN A 232 13.95 27.27 21.41
CA ASN A 232 13.98 25.89 21.88
C ASN A 232 13.68 24.92 20.73
N LEU A 233 14.37 23.78 20.68
CA LEU A 233 13.97 22.67 19.81
C LEU A 233 12.64 22.09 20.29
N ASN A 234 11.76 21.79 19.36
CA ASN A 234 10.49 21.15 19.65
C ASN A 234 10.66 19.64 19.86
N PRO A 235 10.41 19.10 21.07
CA PRO A 235 10.62 17.68 21.35
C PRO A 235 9.72 16.76 20.54
N THR A 236 8.61 17.24 20.00
CA THR A 236 7.74 16.42 19.14
C THR A 236 8.42 16.01 17.83
N PHE A 237 9.55 16.60 17.46
CA PHE A 237 10.30 16.23 16.25
C PHE A 237 11.49 15.29 16.52
N LEU A 238 11.72 14.90 17.79
CA LEU A 238 13.00 14.32 18.23
C LEU A 238 12.94 12.85 18.65
N TYR A 239 11.74 12.30 18.82
CA TYR A 239 11.54 10.94 19.33
C TYR A 239 10.68 10.19 18.33
N SER A 240 11.25 9.13 17.74
CA SER A 240 10.59 8.24 16.78
C SER A 240 11.00 6.78 17.04
N LEU A 241 10.56 5.83 16.21
CA LEU A 241 11.09 4.46 16.21
C LEU A 241 12.59 4.40 15.95
N SER A 242 13.15 5.43 15.31
CA SER A 242 14.61 5.55 15.17
C SER A 242 15.28 5.86 16.51
N GLY A 243 14.58 6.21 17.58
CA GLY A 243 15.13 6.66 18.85
C GLY A 243 15.22 8.19 18.95
N GLU A 244 15.99 8.69 19.93
CA GLU A 244 16.23 10.13 20.10
C GLU A 244 17.20 10.66 19.03
N GLY A 245 16.83 11.76 18.39
CA GLY A 245 17.62 12.50 17.40
C GLY A 245 16.73 13.33 16.46
N PHE A 246 17.33 14.26 15.72
CA PHE A 246 16.58 15.07 14.73
C PHE A 246 16.62 14.40 13.35
N SER A 247 15.57 13.65 13.00
CA SER A 247 15.50 12.91 11.73
C SER A 247 14.15 12.99 10.97
N PRO A 248 13.49 14.17 10.86
CA PRO A 248 12.31 14.32 10.02
C PRO A 248 12.64 14.07 8.53
N HIS A 249 11.66 13.55 7.79
CA HIS A 249 11.75 13.39 6.34
C HIS A 249 12.00 14.74 5.67
N TYR A 250 12.82 14.78 4.61
CA TYR A 250 13.17 16.04 3.94
C TYR A 250 11.94 16.77 3.40
N GLY A 251 10.90 16.05 2.95
CA GLY A 251 9.62 16.63 2.53
C GLY A 251 8.76 17.25 3.65
N THR A 252 9.23 17.25 4.90
CA THR A 252 8.48 17.83 6.05
C THR A 252 8.33 19.33 5.87
N PHE A 253 7.11 19.76 5.58
CA PHE A 253 6.74 21.17 5.46
C PHE A 253 5.21 21.30 5.64
N PRO A 254 4.68 22.39 6.23
CA PRO A 254 3.24 22.59 6.43
C PRO A 254 2.44 22.86 5.13
N SER A 255 2.70 22.11 4.04
CA SER A 255 1.99 22.18 2.75
C SER A 255 0.78 21.25 2.66
N VAL A 256 0.37 20.65 3.77
CA VAL A 256 -0.76 19.73 3.85
C VAL A 256 -2.11 20.38 3.48
N PHE A 257 -2.15 21.70 3.33
CA PHE A 257 -3.34 22.46 2.96
C PHE A 257 -3.22 23.04 1.54
N HIS A 258 -4.37 23.20 0.87
CA HIS A 258 -4.44 23.66 -0.52
C HIS A 258 -4.00 25.13 -0.65
N PHE A 259 -2.87 25.37 -1.31
CA PHE A 259 -2.37 26.73 -1.58
C PHE A 259 -3.14 27.46 -2.71
N ILE A 260 -4.14 26.86 -3.34
CA ILE A 260 -4.79 27.49 -4.50
C ILE A 260 -5.43 28.85 -4.15
N THR A 261 -6.04 28.98 -2.96
CA THR A 261 -6.68 30.21 -2.48
C THR A 261 -5.69 31.36 -2.26
N ALA A 262 -4.41 31.03 -2.06
CA ALA A 262 -3.33 31.99 -1.91
C ALA A 262 -2.91 32.66 -3.22
N PHE A 263 -3.13 32.00 -4.35
CA PHE A 263 -2.70 32.46 -5.68
C PHE A 263 -3.88 32.80 -6.60
N ALA A 264 -5.06 32.25 -6.34
CA ALA A 264 -6.26 32.48 -7.14
C ALA A 264 -6.87 33.86 -6.83
N PRO A 265 -7.48 34.53 -7.83
CA PRO A 265 -8.23 35.75 -7.58
C PRO A 265 -9.55 35.40 -6.89
N ILE A 266 -9.63 35.59 -5.56
CA ILE A 266 -10.84 35.31 -4.78
C ILE A 266 -11.68 36.59 -4.63
N LYS A 267 -12.95 36.53 -5.02
CA LYS A 267 -13.93 37.61 -4.87
C LYS A 267 -14.52 37.64 -3.46
N SER A 268 -14.94 36.48 -2.98
CA SER A 268 -15.56 36.29 -1.68
C SER A 268 -15.30 34.87 -1.23
N ASP A 269 -15.13 34.70 0.07
CA ASP A 269 -14.89 33.40 0.65
C ASP A 269 -15.92 33.16 1.78
N PRO A 270 -16.86 32.21 1.61
CA PRO A 270 -17.88 31.94 2.62
C PRO A 270 -17.28 31.53 3.97
N ALA A 271 -16.09 30.93 3.95
CA ALA A 271 -15.39 30.46 5.14
C ALA A 271 -14.42 31.52 5.72
N PHE A 272 -14.13 32.64 5.02
CA PHE A 272 -13.15 33.63 5.46
C PHE A 272 -13.57 35.09 5.17
N SER A 273 -13.47 35.98 6.17
CA SER A 273 -13.51 37.43 5.92
C SER A 273 -12.19 37.90 5.27
N ALA A 274 -12.25 38.57 4.12
CA ALA A 274 -11.06 39.01 3.38
C ALA A 274 -10.11 39.87 4.26
N PRO A 275 -8.80 39.56 4.35
CA PRO A 275 -7.88 40.40 5.09
C PRO A 275 -7.50 41.65 4.29
N SER A 276 -7.72 42.83 4.89
CA SER A 276 -7.15 44.08 4.44
C SER A 276 -5.62 44.05 4.64
N THR A 277 -4.88 44.40 3.59
CA THR A 277 -3.43 44.68 3.55
C THR A 277 -2.45 43.49 3.49
N ALA A 278 -1.89 43.29 2.29
CA ALA A 278 -0.51 42.88 1.97
C ALA A 278 0.19 41.76 2.79
N ARG A 279 -0.32 40.52 2.66
CA ARG A 279 0.39 39.27 2.28
C ARG A 279 -0.60 38.09 2.46
N PRO A 280 -1.53 37.90 1.50
CA PRO A 280 -2.75 37.10 1.71
C PRO A 280 -2.49 35.59 1.85
N SER A 281 -1.47 35.07 1.17
CA SER A 281 -1.30 33.65 0.90
C SER A 281 -0.96 32.78 2.11
N LEU A 282 -0.06 33.25 2.99
CA LEU A 282 0.33 32.52 4.21
C LEU A 282 -0.71 32.63 5.33
N MET A 283 -1.41 33.77 5.41
CA MET A 283 -2.45 34.01 6.41
C MET A 283 -3.72 33.22 6.09
N LEU A 284 -4.11 33.12 4.81
CA LEU A 284 -5.22 32.29 4.35
C LEU A 284 -4.93 30.80 4.60
N ALA A 285 -3.76 30.29 4.20
CA ALA A 285 -3.39 28.89 4.48
C ALA A 285 -3.35 28.58 5.99
N ARG A 286 -2.80 29.48 6.81
CA ARG A 286 -2.82 29.36 8.27
C ARG A 286 -4.27 29.40 8.80
N ASN A 287 -5.12 30.32 8.34
CA ASN A 287 -6.50 30.45 8.79
C ASN A 287 -7.41 29.30 8.36
N SER A 288 -7.22 28.72 7.16
CA SER A 288 -7.94 27.52 6.73
C SER A 288 -7.57 26.30 7.55
N SER A 289 -6.32 26.23 8.02
CA SER A 289 -5.84 25.20 8.93
C SER A 289 -6.34 25.38 10.38
N ARG A 290 -6.57 26.64 10.79
CA ARG A 290 -7.04 27.01 12.14
C ARG A 290 -8.48 26.58 12.42
N HIS A 291 -9.37 26.58 11.43
CA HIS A 291 -10.80 26.34 11.67
C HIS A 291 -11.25 24.88 11.47
N GLY A 292 -10.55 24.06 10.66
CA GLY A 292 -10.75 22.59 10.67
C GLY A 292 -10.46 21.96 12.03
N VAL A 293 -9.75 22.71 12.87
CA VAL A 293 -9.43 22.42 14.26
C VAL A 293 -10.51 22.91 15.24
N GLU A 294 -11.17 24.05 14.98
CA GLU A 294 -12.19 24.66 15.86
C GLU A 294 -13.55 23.92 15.84
N GLY A 295 -13.82 23.07 14.84
CA GLY A 295 -15.13 22.43 14.63
C GLY A 295 -15.38 21.06 15.29
N SER A 296 -14.56 20.60 16.24
CA SER A 296 -14.46 19.14 16.50
C SER A 296 -14.94 18.67 17.89
N VAL A 297 -16.10 17.99 17.93
CA VAL A 297 -16.34 16.93 18.93
C VAL A 297 -15.92 15.61 18.28
N PHE A 298 -14.76 15.09 18.66
CA PHE A 298 -14.10 13.97 17.99
C PHE A 298 -14.11 12.72 18.86
N ALA A 299 -14.57 11.57 18.36
CA ALA A 299 -14.33 10.27 18.99
C ALA A 299 -13.33 9.48 18.12
N GLY A 300 -12.14 9.21 18.65
CA GLY A 300 -11.10 8.44 17.97
C GLY A 300 -10.71 7.19 18.73
N ARG A 301 -10.32 6.12 18.02
CA ARG A 301 -9.78 4.90 18.63
C ARG A 301 -8.42 4.56 18.04
N MET A 302 -7.54 3.98 18.82
CA MET A 302 -6.22 3.52 18.36
C MET A 302 -6.11 2.04 18.57
N ASN A 303 -5.91 1.30 17.48
CA ASN A 303 -5.98 -0.14 17.49
C ASN A 303 -4.79 -0.79 16.79
N PRO A 304 -3.97 -1.57 17.52
CA PRO A 304 -3.02 -2.48 16.88
C PRO A 304 -3.62 -3.80 16.46
N LEU A 305 -4.79 -4.24 16.93
CA LEU A 305 -5.32 -5.59 16.65
C LEU A 305 -5.63 -5.88 15.17
N LEU A 306 -5.73 -4.85 14.32
CA LEU A 306 -5.76 -5.06 12.87
C LEU A 306 -4.41 -5.52 12.31
N SER A 307 -3.35 -5.45 13.13
CA SER A 307 -2.10 -6.15 12.97
C SER A 307 -2.26 -7.66 13.05
N VAL A 308 -3.39 -8.28 13.40
CA VAL A 308 -3.50 -9.76 13.38
C VAL A 308 -3.83 -10.27 11.98
N SER A 309 -4.79 -9.64 11.30
CA SER A 309 -5.07 -9.89 9.86
C SER A 309 -3.98 -9.29 8.96
N LEU A 310 -3.36 -8.20 9.39
CA LEU A 310 -2.13 -7.69 8.79
C LEU A 310 -0.87 -8.38 9.34
N GLN A 311 -0.88 -9.25 10.37
CA GLN A 311 0.34 -9.92 10.91
C GLN A 311 0.82 -10.98 9.94
N GLU A 312 -0.12 -11.66 9.27
CA GLU A 312 0.19 -12.53 8.14
C GLU A 312 0.91 -11.78 6.99
N MET A 313 0.88 -10.44 7.02
CA MET A 313 1.49 -9.50 6.06
C MET A 313 2.65 -8.66 6.64
N GLN A 314 2.61 -8.33 7.93
CA GLN A 314 3.51 -7.44 8.68
C GLN A 314 4.77 -8.15 9.20
N PHE A 315 4.91 -9.46 8.94
CA PHE A 315 6.18 -10.16 9.12
C PHE A 315 7.37 -9.48 8.39
N HIS A 316 7.12 -8.53 7.48
CA HIS A 316 8.15 -7.98 6.58
C HIS A 316 8.53 -6.50 6.75
N PHE A 317 7.78 -5.68 7.51
CA PHE A 317 8.21 -4.31 7.87
C PHE A 317 8.51 -4.16 9.38
N ALA A 318 7.88 -4.97 10.22
CA ALA A 318 8.15 -5.01 11.65
C ALA A 318 9.09 -6.16 11.98
N LYS A 319 10.40 -5.92 11.88
CA LYS A 319 11.39 -6.51 12.80
C LYS A 319 12.72 -5.78 12.74
N LEU A 320 12.61 -4.52 13.13
CA LEU A 320 13.72 -3.73 13.63
C LEU A 320 13.30 -2.81 14.78
N SER A 321 12.11 -3.03 15.34
CA SER A 321 11.49 -2.24 16.39
C SER A 321 10.60 -3.13 17.26
N ALA A 322 10.77 -2.97 18.57
CA ALA A 322 10.33 -3.80 19.67
C ALA A 322 8.84 -4.20 19.74
N GLY A 323 8.60 -5.45 20.16
CA GLY A 323 7.62 -5.76 21.22
C GLY A 323 6.97 -7.14 21.10
N SER A 324 6.98 -7.85 22.22
CA SER A 324 6.47 -9.19 22.49
C SER A 324 4.95 -9.36 22.27
N ASN A 325 4.56 -10.54 21.80
CA ASN A 325 3.19 -10.99 21.61
C ASN A 325 2.70 -11.76 22.85
N GLN A 326 2.31 -11.09 23.94
CA GLN A 326 1.40 -11.76 24.89
C GLN A 326 -0.03 -11.46 24.47
N LEU A 327 -0.72 -12.46 23.95
CA LEU A 327 -2.16 -12.47 23.80
C LEU A 327 -2.79 -12.59 25.20
N GLU A 328 -2.67 -11.55 26.02
CA GLU A 328 -3.60 -11.39 27.13
C GLU A 328 -5.00 -11.29 26.53
N THR A 329 -5.94 -12.02 27.11
CA THR A 329 -7.35 -12.00 26.75
C THR A 329 -7.87 -10.59 27.02
N LEU A 330 -7.86 -9.75 25.98
CA LEU A 330 -8.25 -8.34 26.05
C LEU A 330 -9.73 -8.26 26.45
N GLN A 331 -10.01 -7.68 27.62
CA GLN A 331 -11.36 -7.23 27.93
C GLN A 331 -11.69 -6.07 26.98
N PRO A 332 -12.71 -6.20 26.10
CA PRO A 332 -13.07 -5.12 25.20
C PRO A 332 -13.54 -3.91 26.01
N ALA A 333 -12.90 -2.75 25.81
CA ALA A 333 -13.40 -1.49 26.34
C ALA A 333 -14.83 -1.26 25.82
N LYS A 334 -15.80 -1.07 26.73
CA LYS A 334 -17.18 -0.71 26.35
C LYS A 334 -17.29 0.81 26.11
N PRO A 335 -18.02 1.25 25.06
CA PRO A 335 -18.58 0.44 23.97
C PRO A 335 -17.48 -0.10 23.05
N SER A 336 -17.69 -1.31 22.49
CA SER A 336 -16.71 -2.01 21.64
C SER A 336 -16.29 -1.18 20.42
N ALA A 337 -15.06 -1.36 19.95
CA ALA A 337 -14.57 -0.72 18.72
C ALA A 337 -15.38 -1.21 17.51
N PRO A 338 -15.61 -0.36 16.49
CA PRO A 338 -16.17 -0.82 15.23
C PRO A 338 -15.29 -1.96 14.67
N THR A 339 -15.91 -3.06 14.28
CA THR A 339 -15.25 -4.19 13.60
C THR A 339 -15.42 -4.14 12.10
N THR A 340 -16.27 -3.22 11.62
CA THR A 340 -16.53 -2.95 10.21
C THR A 340 -16.70 -1.45 10.00
N PHE A 341 -16.26 -0.93 8.86
CA PHE A 341 -16.12 0.50 8.58
C PHE A 341 -16.86 0.91 7.29
N ASP A 342 -17.34 2.15 7.27
CA ASP A 342 -17.86 2.79 6.05
C ASP A 342 -16.71 3.24 5.15
N ILE A 343 -15.58 3.66 5.72
CA ILE A 343 -14.40 4.09 4.97
C ILE A 343 -13.17 3.37 5.48
N ILE A 344 -12.34 2.86 4.57
CA ILE A 344 -10.99 2.40 4.86
C ILE A 344 -10.04 3.17 3.95
N ASP A 345 -9.20 4.02 4.52
CA ASP A 345 -8.10 4.68 3.81
C ASP A 345 -6.80 3.92 4.11
N THR A 346 -6.10 3.48 3.07
CA THR A 346 -4.81 2.79 3.22
C THR A 346 -3.62 3.70 2.97
N SER A 347 -3.82 5.02 2.81
CA SER A 347 -2.75 5.95 2.44
C SER A 347 -2.00 5.40 1.22
N ASN A 348 -0.68 5.51 1.19
CA ASN A 348 0.18 4.93 0.16
C ASN A 348 0.69 3.51 0.48
N LEU A 349 0.03 2.76 1.39
CA LEU A 349 0.47 1.41 1.75
C LEU A 349 0.50 0.47 0.55
N THR A 350 -0.24 0.76 -0.52
CA THR A 350 -0.18 0.00 -1.78
C THR A 350 1.23 -0.05 -2.36
N ASP A 351 2.01 1.02 -2.25
CA ASP A 351 3.39 1.08 -2.76
C ASP A 351 4.33 0.13 -2.00
N HIS A 352 4.01 -0.16 -0.75
CA HIS A 352 4.85 -0.93 0.17
C HIS A 352 4.37 -2.36 0.35
N LEU A 353 3.05 -2.57 0.37
CA LEU A 353 2.41 -3.84 0.67
C LEU A 353 1.84 -4.51 -0.58
N GLY A 354 1.55 -3.76 -1.65
CA GLY A 354 0.88 -4.25 -2.85
C GLY A 354 -0.65 -4.25 -2.72
N LEU A 355 -1.36 -3.88 -3.79
CA LEU A 355 -2.82 -3.72 -3.80
C LEU A 355 -3.58 -5.00 -3.43
N LEU A 356 -3.18 -6.14 -4.00
CA LEU A 356 -3.86 -7.42 -3.75
C LEU A 356 -3.86 -7.78 -2.26
N ASN A 357 -2.76 -7.50 -1.58
CA ASN A 357 -2.60 -7.78 -0.17
C ASN A 357 -3.54 -6.89 0.67
N LEU A 358 -3.61 -5.59 0.36
CA LEU A 358 -4.57 -4.69 1.00
C LEU A 358 -6.01 -5.16 0.80
N LEU A 359 -6.41 -5.51 -0.43
CA LEU A 359 -7.75 -6.02 -0.72
C LEU A 359 -8.08 -7.28 0.08
N LEU A 360 -7.14 -8.22 0.23
CA LEU A 360 -7.34 -9.42 1.03
C LEU A 360 -7.56 -9.07 2.51
N ALA A 361 -6.78 -8.13 3.06
CA ALA A 361 -6.88 -7.75 4.47
C ALA A 361 -8.08 -6.87 4.80
N THR A 362 -8.53 -6.01 3.88
CA THR A 362 -9.56 -5.00 4.17
C THR A 362 -10.97 -5.42 3.76
N HIS A 363 -11.14 -6.38 2.84
CA HIS A 363 -12.48 -6.70 2.32
C HIS A 363 -13.49 -7.21 3.36
N THR A 364 -13.03 -7.83 4.46
CA THR A 364 -13.90 -8.28 5.56
C THR A 364 -14.27 -7.16 6.52
N LEU A 365 -13.50 -6.07 6.49
CA LEU A 365 -13.67 -4.91 7.37
C LEU A 365 -14.62 -3.87 6.78
N LEU A 366 -14.97 -3.96 5.50
CA LEU A 366 -15.98 -3.07 4.89
C LEU A 366 -17.38 -3.47 5.36
N LYS A 367 -18.19 -2.48 5.76
CA LYS A 367 -19.61 -2.68 6.03
C LYS A 367 -20.32 -3.25 4.79
N ARG A 368 -21.27 -4.15 5.02
CA ARG A 368 -22.04 -4.82 3.95
C ARG A 368 -23.49 -4.33 3.87
N ASN A 369 -23.80 -3.20 4.50
CA ASN A 369 -25.16 -2.67 4.54
C ASN A 369 -25.54 -2.12 3.15
N PRO A 370 -26.63 -2.57 2.51
CA PRO A 370 -27.08 -1.99 1.24
C PRO A 370 -27.37 -0.48 1.30
N ASP A 371 -27.66 0.08 2.48
CA ASP A 371 -27.97 1.50 2.66
C ASP A 371 -26.72 2.38 2.91
N SER A 372 -25.53 1.81 3.08
CA SER A 372 -24.26 2.54 3.26
C SER A 372 -23.24 2.07 2.22
N GLN A 373 -22.71 3.01 1.42
CA GLN A 373 -21.62 2.71 0.49
C GLN A 373 -20.30 2.65 1.26
N ALA A 374 -19.81 1.44 1.51
CA ALA A 374 -18.49 1.26 2.10
C ALA A 374 -17.38 1.43 1.04
N VAL A 375 -16.39 2.28 1.32
CA VAL A 375 -15.34 2.68 0.37
C VAL A 375 -13.96 2.29 0.88
N LEU A 376 -13.10 1.85 -0.03
CA LEU A 376 -11.69 1.53 0.23
C LEU A 376 -10.80 2.41 -0.67
N PHE A 377 -10.02 3.30 -0.07
CA PHE A 377 -9.02 4.11 -0.78
C PHE A 377 -7.67 3.40 -0.77
N THR A 378 -7.06 3.23 -1.95
CA THR A 378 -5.79 2.53 -2.17
C THR A 378 -4.82 3.38 -2.98
N GLU A 379 -4.54 4.59 -2.50
CA GLU A 379 -3.64 5.52 -3.18
C GLU A 379 -2.25 4.91 -3.43
N THR A 380 -1.60 5.35 -4.51
CA THR A 380 -0.23 4.93 -4.87
C THR A 380 0.58 6.17 -5.26
N LEU A 381 1.80 6.31 -4.74
CA LEU A 381 2.76 7.32 -5.20
C LEU A 381 3.62 6.78 -6.34
N LEU A 382 3.57 5.46 -6.59
CA LEU A 382 4.26 4.77 -7.66
C LEU A 382 3.24 4.12 -8.62
N PRO A 383 3.46 4.16 -9.94
CA PRO A 383 2.54 3.54 -10.89
C PRO A 383 2.64 2.00 -10.80
N ALA A 384 1.54 1.34 -10.48
CA ALA A 384 1.42 -0.12 -10.52
C ALA A 384 0.17 -0.55 -11.31
N GLY A 385 0.33 -1.63 -12.10
CA GLY A 385 -0.63 -2.14 -13.09
C GLY A 385 -1.93 -2.76 -12.55
N LYS A 386 -2.75 -3.26 -13.50
CA LYS A 386 -4.21 -3.35 -13.43
C LYS A 386 -4.80 -4.61 -12.79
N ASP A 387 -5.67 -4.34 -11.81
CA ASP A 387 -7.03 -4.87 -11.57
C ASP A 387 -7.28 -6.06 -10.62
N ALA A 388 -8.31 -5.89 -9.77
CA ALA A 388 -8.84 -6.87 -8.82
C ALA A 388 -10.26 -6.46 -8.36
N THR A 389 -11.28 -7.34 -8.49
CA THR A 389 -12.36 -7.59 -7.49
C THR A 389 -13.44 -8.61 -7.94
N LYS A 390 -13.63 -9.67 -7.11
CA LYS A 390 -14.76 -10.61 -6.81
C LYS A 390 -15.59 -11.36 -7.92
N PRO A 391 -16.12 -12.58 -7.63
CA PRO A 391 -16.06 -13.69 -8.59
C PRO A 391 -17.40 -14.08 -9.25
N LEU A 392 -17.38 -14.20 -10.58
CA LEU A 392 -17.83 -15.45 -11.20
C LEU A 392 -16.68 -16.46 -11.09
N THR A 393 -17.01 -17.75 -10.90
CA THR A 393 -15.99 -18.79 -10.95
C THR A 393 -15.50 -18.93 -12.39
N VAL A 394 -14.24 -18.54 -12.62
CA VAL A 394 -13.61 -18.66 -13.92
C VAL A 394 -13.03 -20.05 -14.08
N SER A 395 -13.29 -20.68 -15.21
CA SER A 395 -12.78 -21.99 -15.58
C SER A 395 -11.66 -21.89 -16.61
N PHE A 396 -10.65 -22.74 -16.47
CA PHE A 396 -9.55 -22.86 -17.40
C PHE A 396 -9.26 -24.34 -17.74
N GLU A 397 -8.68 -24.57 -18.91
CA GLU A 397 -7.90 -25.79 -19.18
C GLU A 397 -6.51 -25.65 -18.54
N SER A 398 -5.92 -26.77 -18.11
CA SER A 398 -4.65 -26.77 -17.35
C SER A 398 -3.48 -26.13 -18.10
N GLU A 399 -3.28 -26.50 -19.37
CA GLU A 399 -2.16 -26.01 -20.21
C GLU A 399 -2.25 -24.52 -20.56
N PRO A 400 -3.40 -24.00 -21.02
CA PRO A 400 -3.61 -22.56 -21.16
C PRO A 400 -3.39 -21.76 -19.88
N LEU A 401 -3.85 -22.27 -18.73
CA LEU A 401 -3.65 -21.58 -17.46
C LEU A 401 -2.16 -21.49 -17.10
N ALA A 402 -1.42 -22.59 -17.23
CA ALA A 402 0.02 -22.59 -16.99
C ALA A 402 0.73 -21.54 -17.86
N ARG A 403 0.33 -21.37 -19.13
CA ARG A 403 0.89 -20.33 -20.03
C ARG A 403 0.55 -18.91 -19.60
N VAL A 404 -0.67 -18.65 -19.14
CA VAL A 404 -1.07 -17.34 -18.61
C VAL A 404 -0.29 -17.02 -17.33
N LEU A 405 -0.18 -17.98 -16.41
CA LEU A 405 0.61 -17.84 -15.18
C LEU A 405 2.09 -17.62 -15.46
N TYR A 406 2.63 -18.29 -16.48
CA TYR A 406 3.96 -18.04 -16.98
C TYR A 406 4.11 -16.61 -17.53
N GLY A 407 3.15 -16.09 -18.29
CA GLY A 407 3.16 -14.70 -18.73
C GLY A 407 3.13 -13.70 -17.58
N VAL A 408 2.37 -13.98 -16.51
CA VAL A 408 2.36 -13.16 -15.29
C VAL A 408 3.73 -13.20 -14.61
N TYR A 409 4.29 -14.40 -14.41
CA TYR A 409 5.63 -14.61 -13.88
C TYR A 409 6.70 -13.88 -14.70
N ASP A 410 6.57 -13.90 -16.02
CA ASP A 410 7.50 -13.28 -16.94
C ASP A 410 7.60 -11.76 -16.73
N ASN A 411 6.45 -11.13 -16.46
CA ASN A 411 6.35 -9.72 -16.12
C ASN A 411 6.82 -9.43 -14.69
N MET A 412 6.47 -10.28 -13.70
CA MET A 412 6.91 -10.13 -12.30
C MET A 412 8.43 -10.10 -12.19
N PHE A 413 9.14 -10.94 -12.96
CA PHE A 413 10.60 -11.05 -12.94
C PHE A 413 11.23 -10.48 -14.20
N ALA A 414 10.62 -9.45 -14.80
CA ALA A 414 11.17 -8.77 -15.97
C ALA A 414 12.55 -8.15 -15.69
N ASN A 415 12.80 -7.70 -14.46
CA ASN A 415 14.09 -7.16 -14.03
C ASN A 415 15.23 -8.19 -13.97
N GLU A 416 14.92 -9.50 -13.97
CA GLU A 416 15.92 -10.58 -13.95
C GLU A 416 16.39 -10.99 -15.36
N LYS A 417 15.82 -10.41 -16.42
CA LYS A 417 16.15 -10.75 -17.82
C LYS A 417 17.47 -10.12 -18.27
N ILE A 418 18.26 -10.90 -19.01
CA ILE A 418 19.56 -10.47 -19.59
C ILE A 418 19.43 -9.18 -20.39
N THR A 419 18.40 -9.09 -21.24
CA THR A 419 18.16 -7.93 -22.12
C THR A 419 17.98 -6.65 -21.34
N ASN A 420 17.28 -6.72 -20.21
CA ASN A 420 17.04 -5.57 -19.36
C ASN A 420 18.33 -5.20 -18.59
N MET A 421 19.08 -6.18 -18.10
CA MET A 421 20.34 -5.99 -17.38
C MET A 421 21.50 -5.48 -18.28
N MET A 422 21.53 -5.85 -19.57
CA MET A 422 22.58 -5.42 -20.52
C MET A 422 22.28 -4.09 -21.20
N SER A 423 21.02 -3.66 -21.26
CA SER A 423 20.62 -2.36 -21.81
C SER A 423 21.05 -1.14 -20.95
N ASP A 424 21.75 -1.40 -19.84
CA ASP A 424 21.98 -0.48 -18.72
C ASP A 424 23.18 0.47 -18.89
N LEU A 425 23.89 0.44 -20.03
CA LEU A 425 25.00 1.37 -20.29
C LEU A 425 24.54 2.80 -20.69
N SER A 426 23.24 3.06 -20.87
CA SER A 426 22.72 4.35 -21.37
C SER A 426 21.51 4.94 -20.62
N VAL A 427 21.17 4.42 -19.43
CA VAL A 427 19.92 4.78 -18.73
C VAL A 427 20.09 5.97 -17.77
N SER A 428 19.08 6.84 -17.68
CA SER A 428 19.04 7.92 -16.70
C SER A 428 18.99 7.39 -15.25
N PRO A 429 19.43 8.16 -14.24
CA PRO A 429 19.39 7.74 -12.83
C PRO A 429 18.02 7.23 -12.35
N ASN A 430 16.92 7.80 -12.87
CA ASN A 430 15.56 7.36 -12.54
C ASN A 430 15.19 6.01 -13.16
N GLY A 431 15.64 5.73 -14.39
CA GLY A 431 15.41 4.44 -15.03
C GLY A 431 16.18 3.31 -14.35
N LEU A 432 17.40 3.59 -13.87
CA LEU A 432 18.20 2.63 -13.09
C LEU A 432 17.52 2.29 -11.75
N ARG A 433 16.92 3.29 -11.09
CA ARG A 433 16.18 3.12 -9.84
C ARG A 433 14.95 2.23 -10.04
N LEU A 434 14.09 2.56 -11.00
CA LEU A 434 12.86 1.79 -11.29
C LEU A 434 13.16 0.32 -11.62
N ARG A 435 14.28 0.04 -12.32
CA ARG A 435 14.71 -1.32 -12.68
C ARG A 435 15.41 -2.08 -11.55
N SER A 436 15.87 -1.38 -10.52
CA SER A 436 16.51 -1.99 -9.34
C SER A 436 15.53 -2.25 -8.20
N GLU A 437 14.26 -1.86 -8.35
CA GLU A 437 13.21 -2.17 -7.38
C GLU A 437 12.82 -3.65 -7.50
N VAL A 438 12.75 -4.32 -6.35
CA VAL A 438 12.47 -5.75 -6.23
C VAL A 438 11.12 -5.89 -5.57
N HIS A 439 10.09 -6.24 -6.33
CA HIS A 439 8.73 -6.32 -5.80
C HIS A 439 8.29 -7.74 -5.42
N PHE A 440 8.94 -8.76 -6.01
CA PHE A 440 8.47 -10.13 -5.95
C PHE A 440 9.60 -11.12 -5.69
N HIS A 441 9.26 -12.27 -5.10
CA HIS A 441 10.11 -13.45 -5.03
C HIS A 441 9.30 -14.73 -5.24
N ARG A 442 9.93 -15.90 -5.25
CA ARG A 442 9.27 -17.16 -5.65
C ARG A 442 8.14 -17.57 -4.71
N GLU A 443 8.18 -17.19 -3.43
CA GLU A 443 7.04 -17.38 -2.51
C GLU A 443 5.81 -16.57 -2.95
N THR A 444 5.99 -15.38 -3.53
CA THR A 444 4.87 -14.57 -4.04
C THR A 444 4.13 -15.32 -5.13
N VAL A 445 4.87 -16.05 -5.98
CA VAL A 445 4.30 -16.90 -7.04
C VAL A 445 3.55 -18.07 -6.42
N ALA A 446 4.13 -18.74 -5.42
CA ALA A 446 3.46 -19.84 -4.72
C ALA A 446 2.14 -19.41 -4.06
N LEU A 447 2.14 -18.24 -3.42
CA LEU A 447 0.95 -17.64 -2.82
C LEU A 447 -0.08 -17.23 -3.88
N LEU A 448 0.35 -16.73 -5.04
CA LEU A 448 -0.53 -16.47 -6.17
C LEU A 448 -1.20 -17.76 -6.64
N PHE A 449 -0.44 -18.83 -6.84
CA PHE A 449 -0.99 -20.15 -7.19
C PHE A 449 -1.98 -20.64 -6.12
N GLN A 450 -1.67 -20.48 -4.84
CA GLN A 450 -2.57 -20.84 -3.75
C GLN A 450 -3.86 -20.00 -3.73
N ALA A 451 -3.76 -18.70 -4.01
CA ALA A 451 -4.94 -17.82 -4.08
C ALA A 451 -5.81 -18.18 -5.29
N LEU A 452 -5.20 -18.52 -6.42
CA LEU A 452 -5.89 -18.89 -7.66
C LEU A 452 -6.48 -20.29 -7.57
N SER A 453 -5.83 -21.24 -6.91
CA SER A 453 -6.36 -22.61 -6.75
C SER A 453 -7.64 -22.68 -5.93
N ARG A 454 -7.86 -21.68 -5.08
CA ARG A 454 -9.11 -21.51 -4.34
C ARG A 454 -10.23 -20.84 -5.14
N ARG A 455 -9.95 -20.28 -6.32
CA ARG A 455 -10.86 -19.38 -7.07
C ARG A 455 -11.13 -19.80 -8.51
N ILE A 456 -10.19 -20.51 -9.14
CA ILE A 456 -10.29 -20.98 -10.51
C ILE A 456 -10.70 -22.45 -10.51
N HIS A 457 -11.69 -22.77 -11.35
CA HIS A 457 -12.06 -24.15 -11.65
C HIS A 457 -11.21 -24.68 -12.81
N LEU A 458 -10.66 -25.89 -12.68
CA LEU A 458 -9.97 -26.56 -13.78
C LEU A 458 -10.96 -27.50 -14.47
N ARG A 459 -11.17 -27.31 -15.78
CA ARG A 459 -12.01 -28.20 -16.61
C ARG A 459 -11.39 -29.59 -16.76
N SER A 460 -10.08 -29.63 -16.87
CA SER A 460 -9.29 -30.83 -17.00
C SER A 460 -7.97 -30.66 -16.25
N GLY A 461 -7.44 -31.79 -15.78
CA GLY A 461 -6.17 -31.84 -15.07
C GLY A 461 -6.26 -31.40 -13.60
N SER A 462 -5.08 -31.23 -13.00
CA SER A 462 -4.92 -30.84 -11.60
C SER A 462 -4.04 -29.60 -11.47
N TRP A 463 -4.08 -28.95 -10.31
CA TRP A 463 -3.14 -27.87 -10.00
C TRP A 463 -1.68 -28.34 -9.96
N GLU A 464 -1.44 -29.63 -9.67
CA GLU A 464 -0.13 -30.25 -9.74
C GLU A 464 0.38 -30.27 -11.20
N GLU A 465 -0.49 -30.61 -12.16
CA GLU A 465 -0.17 -30.57 -13.59
C GLU A 465 0.09 -29.14 -14.09
N VAL A 466 -0.75 -28.17 -13.68
CA VAL A 466 -0.57 -26.75 -14.00
C VAL A 466 0.79 -26.25 -13.50
N ALA A 467 1.11 -26.55 -12.24
CA ALA A 467 2.38 -26.17 -11.62
C ALA A 467 3.57 -26.83 -12.34
N ASN A 468 3.47 -28.11 -12.67
CA ASN A 468 4.53 -28.83 -13.37
C ASN A 468 4.80 -28.26 -14.77
N GLN A 469 3.75 -27.98 -15.55
CA GLN A 469 3.89 -27.36 -16.87
C GLN A 469 4.47 -25.94 -16.77
N PHE A 470 4.03 -25.16 -15.78
CA PHE A 470 4.60 -23.84 -15.48
C PHE A 470 6.10 -23.93 -15.17
N ILE A 471 6.51 -24.86 -14.32
CA ILE A 471 7.92 -25.08 -13.97
C ILE A 471 8.74 -25.48 -15.21
N HIS A 472 8.21 -26.34 -16.08
CA HIS A 472 8.86 -26.69 -17.34
C HIS A 472 9.06 -25.48 -18.26
N MET A 473 8.09 -24.56 -18.31
CA MET A 473 8.24 -23.30 -19.05
C MET A 473 9.32 -22.39 -18.44
N CYS A 474 9.38 -22.27 -17.12
CA CYS A 474 10.47 -21.57 -16.43
C CYS A 474 11.83 -22.18 -16.76
N GLN A 475 11.93 -23.51 -16.80
CA GLN A 475 13.16 -24.24 -17.13
C GLN A 475 13.61 -24.08 -18.58
N ALA A 476 12.67 -23.97 -19.50
CA ALA A 476 12.95 -23.78 -20.92
C ALA A 476 13.37 -22.34 -21.27
N ASP A 477 13.13 -21.37 -20.38
CA ASP A 477 13.48 -19.97 -20.62
C ASP A 477 14.91 -19.64 -20.16
N GLU A 478 15.82 -19.57 -21.13
CA GLU A 478 17.23 -19.21 -20.89
C GLU A 478 17.45 -17.68 -20.78
N SER A 479 16.39 -16.86 -20.82
CA SER A 479 16.53 -15.38 -20.79
C SER A 479 16.88 -14.79 -19.42
N ARG A 480 16.79 -15.58 -18.33
CA ARG A 480 17.11 -15.17 -16.96
C ARG A 480 18.34 -15.90 -16.43
N ILE A 481 19.39 -15.16 -16.08
CA ILE A 481 20.67 -15.72 -15.61
C ILE A 481 20.50 -16.46 -14.27
N LEU A 482 19.68 -15.92 -13.37
CA LEU A 482 19.57 -16.37 -11.98
C LEU A 482 18.46 -17.40 -11.75
N GLU A 483 17.75 -17.80 -12.81
CA GLU A 483 16.57 -18.68 -12.70
C GLU A 483 16.94 -20.06 -12.14
N SER A 484 18.06 -20.61 -12.60
CA SER A 484 18.56 -21.92 -12.16
C SER A 484 18.87 -21.97 -10.66
N ASN A 485 19.40 -20.87 -10.11
CA ASN A 485 19.71 -20.75 -8.69
C ASN A 485 18.43 -20.68 -7.81
N CYS A 486 17.27 -20.37 -8.39
CA CYS A 486 16.01 -20.20 -7.67
C CYS A 486 15.07 -21.42 -7.76
N TYR A 487 15.43 -22.47 -8.52
CA TYR A 487 14.55 -23.64 -8.69
C TYR A 487 14.25 -24.37 -7.38
N GLN A 488 15.23 -24.51 -6.49
CA GLN A 488 14.97 -25.17 -5.21
C GLN A 488 14.02 -24.34 -4.34
N ASP A 489 14.08 -23.00 -4.42
CA ASP A 489 13.15 -22.13 -3.71
C ASP A 489 11.74 -22.29 -4.28
N ILE A 490 11.54 -22.26 -5.61
CA ILE A 490 10.18 -22.40 -6.16
C ILE A 490 9.52 -23.74 -5.81
N TYR A 491 10.27 -24.85 -5.86
CA TYR A 491 9.77 -26.17 -5.43
C TYR A 491 9.44 -26.19 -3.94
N LEU A 492 10.29 -25.60 -3.10
CA LEU A 492 10.05 -25.49 -1.67
C LEU A 492 8.79 -24.67 -1.38
N GLN A 493 8.64 -23.50 -2.00
CA GLN A 493 7.48 -22.63 -1.76
C GLN A 493 6.18 -23.27 -2.25
N PHE A 494 6.18 -23.96 -3.39
CA PHE A 494 5.02 -24.73 -3.85
C PHE A 494 4.66 -25.88 -2.92
N HIS A 495 5.66 -26.57 -2.35
CA HIS A 495 5.43 -27.61 -1.35
C HIS A 495 4.81 -27.02 -0.07
N LEU A 496 5.38 -25.93 0.46
CA LEU A 496 4.88 -25.23 1.65
C LEU A 496 3.46 -24.70 1.46
N CYS A 497 3.10 -24.28 0.24
CA CYS A 497 1.75 -23.80 -0.09
C CYS A 497 0.76 -24.93 -0.42
N GLY A 498 1.20 -26.20 -0.48
CA GLY A 498 0.37 -27.35 -0.81
C GLY A 498 -0.05 -27.43 -2.28
N ILE A 499 0.75 -26.87 -3.20
CA ILE A 499 0.43 -26.80 -4.64
C ILE A 499 1.08 -27.93 -5.45
N PHE A 500 2.36 -28.17 -5.20
CA PHE A 500 3.17 -29.16 -5.93
C PHE A 500 4.29 -29.66 -5.02
N THR A 501 4.53 -30.97 -5.00
CA THR A 501 5.56 -31.58 -4.14
C THR A 501 6.46 -32.51 -4.94
N VAL A 502 7.74 -32.14 -5.08
CA VAL A 502 8.78 -32.99 -5.66
C VAL A 502 9.16 -34.16 -4.74
N ASP A 503 9.69 -35.23 -5.30
CA ASP A 503 10.02 -36.47 -4.56
C ASP A 503 10.94 -36.23 -3.35
N ILE A 504 11.90 -35.30 -3.47
CA ILE A 504 12.83 -34.95 -2.39
C ILE A 504 12.19 -34.21 -1.20
N LEU A 505 10.93 -33.78 -1.33
CA LEU A 505 10.15 -33.11 -0.28
C LEU A 505 8.98 -33.98 0.22
N LYS A 506 8.78 -35.18 -0.32
CA LYS A 506 7.75 -36.12 0.15
C LYS A 506 8.14 -36.72 1.50
N PRO A 507 7.19 -37.12 2.38
CA PRO A 507 7.52 -37.65 3.71
C PRO A 507 8.47 -38.86 3.72
N ASN A 508 8.46 -39.68 2.67
CA ASN A 508 9.31 -40.86 2.51
C ASN A 508 10.69 -40.58 1.88
N TRP A 509 11.02 -39.32 1.58
CA TRP A 509 12.29 -38.95 0.92
C TRP A 509 13.52 -39.48 1.67
N ALA A 510 13.47 -39.48 3.01
CA ALA A 510 14.59 -39.85 3.86
C ALA A 510 14.89 -41.36 3.81
N THR A 511 13.87 -42.17 3.57
CA THR A 511 13.94 -43.64 3.49
C THR A 511 14.27 -44.15 2.09
N ASP A 512 14.06 -43.34 1.06
CA ASP A 512 14.45 -43.67 -0.31
C ASP A 512 15.94 -43.36 -0.53
N LEU A 513 16.77 -44.40 -0.55
CA LEU A 513 18.21 -44.27 -0.73
C LEU A 513 18.61 -43.65 -2.07
N GLY A 514 17.77 -43.75 -3.11
CA GLY A 514 18.02 -43.14 -4.41
C GLY A 514 17.90 -41.62 -4.41
N LEU A 515 17.16 -41.05 -3.45
CA LEU A 515 16.98 -39.60 -3.30
C LEU A 515 18.03 -38.96 -2.40
N ARG A 516 18.69 -39.74 -1.54
CA ARG A 516 19.68 -39.24 -0.58
C ARG A 516 21.01 -38.91 -1.23
N VAL A 517 21.73 -37.94 -0.68
CA VAL A 517 23.08 -37.60 -1.15
C VAL A 517 24.07 -38.71 -0.76
N ASN A 518 25.11 -38.94 -1.56
CA ASN A 518 26.23 -39.82 -1.23
C ASN A 518 27.53 -39.27 -1.89
N PRO A 519 28.60 -38.96 -1.14
CA PRO A 519 28.75 -39.02 0.33
C PRO A 519 27.91 -37.97 1.08
N ARG A 520 27.59 -38.23 2.35
CA ARG A 520 26.74 -37.35 3.19
C ARG A 520 27.57 -36.56 4.20
N SER A 521 27.13 -35.33 4.46
CA SER A 521 27.60 -34.51 5.57
C SER A 521 27.15 -35.09 6.93
N ALA A 522 27.95 -34.86 7.97
CA ALA A 522 27.66 -35.32 9.33
C ALA A 522 26.63 -34.44 10.07
N VAL A 523 26.09 -33.39 9.44
CA VAL A 523 25.15 -32.42 10.03
C VAL A 523 23.96 -33.09 10.73
N PHE A 524 23.41 -34.14 10.14
CA PHE A 524 22.24 -34.84 10.66
C PHE A 524 22.54 -36.19 11.32
N LYS A 525 23.80 -36.45 11.69
CA LYS A 525 24.21 -37.75 12.26
C LYS A 525 23.43 -38.12 13.53
N ASP A 526 23.05 -37.12 14.32
CA ASP A 526 22.41 -37.30 15.63
C ASP A 526 20.86 -37.23 15.57
N TRP A 527 20.26 -37.14 14.37
CA TRP A 527 18.81 -37.01 14.20
C TRP A 527 18.15 -38.38 14.07
N SER A 528 17.10 -38.63 14.86
CA SER A 528 16.32 -39.88 14.83
C SER A 528 15.39 -39.99 13.62
N SER A 529 14.85 -38.85 13.16
CA SER A 529 13.97 -38.76 11.98
C SER A 529 14.28 -37.47 11.21
N LEU A 530 14.30 -37.55 9.87
CA LEU A 530 14.60 -36.41 9.01
C LEU A 530 13.33 -35.88 8.35
N PRO A 531 12.81 -34.72 8.76
CA PRO A 531 11.72 -34.08 8.02
C PRO A 531 12.20 -33.65 6.63
N PRO A 532 11.33 -33.53 5.62
CA PRO A 532 11.70 -33.05 4.27
C PRO A 532 12.15 -31.59 4.25
N VAL A 533 11.64 -30.79 5.19
CA VAL A 533 11.94 -29.38 5.34
C VAL A 533 12.41 -29.11 6.76
N VAL A 534 13.45 -28.31 6.91
CA VAL A 534 13.99 -27.84 8.20
C VAL A 534 14.12 -26.32 8.19
N CYS A 535 14.05 -25.72 9.38
CA CYS A 535 14.33 -24.30 9.57
C CYS A 535 15.84 -24.12 9.75
N LEU A 536 16.44 -23.34 8.85
CA LEU A 536 17.82 -22.90 8.90
C LEU A 536 17.88 -21.58 9.66
N VAL A 537 18.71 -21.53 10.70
CA VAL A 537 18.94 -20.35 11.54
C VAL A 537 20.38 -19.91 11.37
N LEU A 538 20.60 -18.76 10.75
CA LEU A 538 21.91 -18.15 10.56
C LEU A 538 22.04 -16.90 11.45
N THR A 539 22.99 -16.92 12.38
CA THR A 539 23.35 -15.78 13.23
C THR A 539 24.46 -14.99 12.55
N VAL A 540 24.14 -13.77 12.13
CA VAL A 540 25.07 -12.88 11.42
C VAL A 540 25.68 -11.90 12.42
N PRO A 541 27.02 -11.93 12.62
CA PRO A 541 27.69 -11.01 13.54
C PRO A 541 27.52 -9.55 13.11
N ARG A 542 27.15 -8.70 14.06
CA ARG A 542 26.85 -7.27 13.83
C ARG A 542 27.96 -6.52 13.08
N ARG A 543 29.23 -6.83 13.36
CA ARG A 543 30.40 -6.24 12.68
C ARG A 543 30.36 -6.41 11.15
N ARG A 544 29.75 -7.49 10.64
CA ARG A 544 29.62 -7.77 9.20
C ARG A 544 28.60 -6.86 8.52
N LEU A 545 27.60 -6.37 9.27
CA LEU A 545 26.57 -5.45 8.78
C LEU A 545 27.09 -4.00 8.65
N GLY A 546 28.33 -3.75 9.10
CA GLY A 546 29.03 -2.48 8.89
C GLY A 546 29.18 -2.07 7.42
N VAL A 547 29.03 -3.01 6.48
CA VAL A 547 29.06 -2.72 5.03
C VAL A 547 27.94 -1.78 4.58
N PHE A 548 26.85 -1.73 5.35
CA PHE A 548 25.72 -0.82 5.13
C PHE A 548 25.90 0.55 5.81
N THR A 549 27.05 0.82 6.43
CA THR A 549 27.35 2.13 7.01
C THR A 549 27.76 3.11 5.91
N GLY A 550 27.03 4.23 5.81
CA GLY A 550 27.28 5.28 4.82
C GLY A 550 26.08 6.17 4.57
N LYS A 551 26.16 7.03 3.55
CA LYS A 551 25.06 7.97 3.21
C LYS A 551 23.86 7.19 2.65
N PRO A 552 22.67 7.23 3.29
CA PRO A 552 21.51 6.44 2.88
C PRO A 552 21.06 6.69 1.44
N GLU A 553 21.18 7.93 0.98
CA GLU A 553 20.86 8.38 -0.40
C GLU A 553 21.68 7.64 -1.46
N ARG A 554 22.91 7.22 -1.11
CA ARG A 554 23.80 6.49 -2.02
C ARG A 554 23.58 4.98 -1.93
N ILE A 555 23.15 4.48 -0.77
CA ILE A 555 23.03 3.05 -0.52
C ILE A 555 21.67 2.49 -0.99
N GLY A 556 20.61 3.29 -0.90
CA GLY A 556 19.25 2.85 -1.20
C GLY A 556 18.73 1.84 -0.16
N THR A 557 17.88 0.90 -0.60
CA THR A 557 17.30 -0.17 0.22
C THR A 557 17.64 -1.53 -0.38
N PRO A 558 18.86 -2.06 -0.16
CA PRO A 558 19.28 -3.30 -0.79
C PRO A 558 18.45 -4.47 -0.25
N THR A 559 18.00 -5.34 -1.16
CA THR A 559 17.25 -6.55 -0.82
C THR A 559 18.21 -7.64 -0.32
N LEU A 560 17.87 -8.26 0.79
CA LEU A 560 18.60 -9.36 1.40
C LEU A 560 18.03 -10.71 0.95
N GLN A 561 18.91 -11.70 0.83
CA GLN A 561 18.54 -13.08 0.52
C GLN A 561 19.50 -14.05 1.22
N CYS A 562 19.04 -15.26 1.53
CA CYS A 562 19.90 -16.33 1.99
C CYS A 562 20.38 -17.15 0.79
N ALA A 563 21.58 -17.70 0.88
CA ALA A 563 22.11 -18.64 -0.09
C ALA A 563 22.58 -19.91 0.62
N VAL A 564 22.30 -21.05 0.00
CA VAL A 564 22.84 -22.35 0.39
C VAL A 564 23.58 -22.93 -0.81
N SER A 565 24.90 -22.98 -0.69
CA SER A 565 25.78 -23.28 -1.82
C SER A 565 26.81 -24.34 -1.45
N VAL A 566 27.12 -25.22 -2.40
CA VAL A 566 28.27 -26.11 -2.32
C VAL A 566 29.31 -25.60 -3.32
N PRO A 567 30.49 -25.16 -2.84
CA PRO A 567 31.52 -24.59 -3.70
C PRO A 567 31.85 -25.48 -4.89
N GLY A 568 31.79 -24.91 -6.11
CA GLY A 568 32.09 -25.63 -7.34
C GLY A 568 31.01 -26.61 -7.81
N SER A 569 29.84 -26.67 -7.15
CA SER A 569 28.75 -27.57 -7.54
C SER A 569 27.43 -26.83 -7.83
N HIS A 570 26.85 -26.19 -6.82
CA HIS A 570 25.54 -25.55 -6.95
C HIS A 570 25.39 -24.39 -5.98
N ASP A 571 24.59 -23.40 -6.38
CA ASP A 571 24.30 -22.20 -5.61
C ASP A 571 22.78 -21.98 -5.59
N ASN A 572 22.16 -22.13 -4.42
CA ASN A 572 20.71 -22.00 -4.28
C ASN A 572 20.38 -20.73 -3.52
N ILE A 573 19.53 -19.91 -4.10
CA ILE A 573 19.07 -18.65 -3.52
C ILE A 573 17.72 -18.91 -2.86
N ILE A 574 17.59 -18.49 -1.60
CA ILE A 574 16.36 -18.52 -0.82
C ILE A 574 16.01 -17.09 -0.49
N SER A 575 14.95 -16.57 -1.12
CA SER A 575 14.53 -15.18 -0.93
C SER A 575 13.50 -15.02 0.19
N ALA A 576 12.78 -16.08 0.53
CA ALA A 576 11.84 -16.12 1.65
C ALA A 576 12.61 -16.29 2.97
N ILE A 577 13.10 -15.17 3.52
CA ILE A 577 13.88 -15.16 4.77
C ILE A 577 13.23 -14.22 5.79
N HIS A 578 13.33 -14.60 7.05
CA HIS A 578 12.83 -13.83 8.18
C HIS A 578 14.00 -13.29 9.00
N LEU A 579 13.99 -11.99 9.29
CA LEU A 579 15.08 -11.29 9.99
C LEU A 579 14.65 -10.89 11.41
N VAL A 580 15.52 -11.08 12.39
CA VAL A 580 15.30 -10.67 13.79
C VAL A 580 16.60 -10.16 14.39
N TRP A 581 16.59 -9.01 15.06
CA TRP A 581 17.70 -8.64 15.93
C TRP A 581 17.54 -9.34 17.25
N GLY A 582 18.56 -10.06 17.74
CA GLY A 582 18.40 -10.82 18.96
C GLY A 582 19.43 -11.91 19.16
N LYS A 583 19.09 -12.80 20.09
CA LYS A 583 19.88 -13.99 20.41
C LYS A 583 18.97 -15.21 20.53
N TYR A 584 19.58 -16.37 20.44
CA TYR A 584 18.89 -17.64 20.60
C TYR A 584 19.04 -18.15 22.03
N VAL A 585 17.94 -18.50 22.68
CA VAL A 585 17.92 -18.97 24.07
C VAL A 585 17.11 -20.26 24.18
N LYS A 586 17.60 -21.19 25.02
CA LYS A 586 16.81 -22.36 25.44
C LYS A 586 15.76 -21.89 26.44
N LEU A 587 14.52 -22.35 26.27
CA LEU A 587 13.48 -22.11 27.26
C LEU A 587 13.77 -22.93 28.53
N GLU A 588 13.58 -22.35 29.71
CA GLU A 588 13.70 -23.11 30.96
C GLU A 588 12.68 -24.27 30.97
N GLY A 589 13.16 -25.50 31.18
CA GLY A 589 12.33 -26.71 31.20
C GLY A 589 11.92 -27.26 29.83
N CYS A 590 12.37 -26.68 28.70
CA CYS A 590 12.10 -27.21 27.37
C CYS A 590 13.39 -27.30 26.54
N ASP A 591 13.62 -28.40 25.83
CA ASP A 591 14.71 -28.51 24.85
C ASP A 591 14.47 -27.70 23.57
N ARG A 592 13.35 -26.96 23.50
CA ARG A 592 13.07 -26.03 22.41
C ARG A 592 13.86 -24.74 22.60
N LEU A 593 14.28 -24.22 21.46
CA LEU A 593 15.00 -22.98 21.38
C LEU A 593 14.08 -21.91 20.78
N VAL A 594 14.22 -20.69 21.27
CA VAL A 594 13.39 -19.54 20.90
C VAL A 594 14.26 -18.31 20.64
N VAL A 595 13.73 -17.39 19.85
CA VAL A 595 14.40 -16.13 19.55
C VAL A 595 13.99 -15.08 20.58
N GLU A 596 14.97 -14.54 21.31
CA GLU A 596 14.81 -13.37 22.18
C GLU A 596 15.21 -12.12 21.38
N GLU A 597 14.24 -11.24 21.14
CA GLU A 597 14.42 -10.05 20.31
C GLU A 597 15.13 -8.91 21.07
N ASP A 598 16.10 -8.26 20.41
CA ASP A 598 16.71 -7.01 20.88
C ASP A 598 15.81 -5.83 20.51
N HIS A 599 15.10 -5.34 21.51
CA HIS A 599 14.17 -4.22 21.39
C HIS A 599 14.81 -2.91 20.88
N ASN A 600 16.13 -2.77 20.94
CA ASN A 600 16.84 -1.61 20.40
C ASN A 600 17.20 -1.75 18.89
N GLY A 601 16.88 -2.89 18.27
CA GLY A 601 17.02 -3.10 16.82
C GLY A 601 18.40 -2.73 16.27
N GLN A 602 18.44 -1.84 15.26
CA GLN A 602 19.69 -1.40 14.63
C GLN A 602 20.57 -0.62 15.59
N ARG A 603 20.05 -0.09 16.70
CA ARG A 603 20.83 0.60 17.75
C ARG A 603 21.22 -0.31 18.91
N GLY A 604 20.74 -1.55 18.92
CA GLY A 604 21.04 -2.55 19.93
C GLY A 604 22.49 -3.06 19.89
N GLN A 605 22.74 -4.16 20.59
CA GLN A 605 24.07 -4.80 20.62
C GLN A 605 24.01 -6.25 20.08
N SER A 606 22.81 -6.78 19.86
CA SER A 606 22.63 -8.15 19.41
C SER A 606 23.03 -8.34 17.94
N ALA A 607 23.25 -9.62 17.60
CA ALA A 607 23.44 -10.09 16.24
C ALA A 607 22.12 -10.04 15.45
N LEU A 608 22.22 -10.21 14.13
CA LEU A 608 21.05 -10.39 13.27
C LEU A 608 20.84 -11.88 13.01
N VAL A 609 19.69 -12.40 13.42
CA VAL A 609 19.27 -13.78 13.19
C VAL A 609 18.43 -13.83 11.90
N VAL A 610 18.82 -14.71 10.99
CA VAL A 610 18.15 -14.98 9.72
C VAL A 610 17.54 -16.36 9.79
N LEU A 611 16.23 -16.47 9.57
CA LEU A 611 15.48 -17.73 9.56
C LEU A 611 14.97 -18.00 8.15
N SER A 612 15.11 -19.24 7.67
CA SER A 612 14.50 -19.65 6.41
C SER A 612 14.12 -21.11 6.45
N TRP A 613 13.08 -21.47 5.70
CA TRP A 613 12.82 -22.88 5.40
C TRP A 613 13.77 -23.34 4.30
N VAL A 614 14.30 -24.56 4.44
CA VAL A 614 15.15 -25.19 3.43
C VAL A 614 14.85 -26.68 3.31
N SER A 615 15.07 -27.26 2.13
CA SER A 615 15.04 -28.71 1.95
C SER A 615 16.12 -29.36 2.80
N THR A 616 15.80 -30.38 3.59
CA THR A 616 16.80 -31.09 4.39
C THR A 616 17.89 -31.71 3.53
N ARG A 617 17.54 -32.17 2.32
CA ARG A 617 18.47 -32.78 1.36
C ARG A 617 19.60 -31.83 0.95
N ILE A 618 19.34 -30.54 0.78
CA ILE A 618 20.35 -29.57 0.32
C ILE A 618 21.48 -29.40 1.35
N LEU A 619 21.19 -29.63 2.63
CA LEU A 619 22.17 -29.53 3.72
C LEU A 619 22.99 -30.83 3.89
N GLU A 620 22.60 -31.92 3.23
CA GLU A 620 23.34 -33.19 3.27
C GLU A 620 24.62 -33.18 2.41
N PHE A 621 24.76 -32.25 1.47
CA PHE A 621 25.95 -32.18 0.64
C PHE A 621 27.19 -31.81 1.46
N PRO A 622 28.31 -32.54 1.34
CA PRO A 622 29.54 -32.19 2.01
C PRO A 622 30.06 -30.82 1.55
N GLY A 623 30.56 -30.01 2.48
CA GLY A 623 31.08 -28.68 2.18
C GLY A 623 30.02 -27.60 1.95
N THR A 624 28.74 -27.87 2.25
CA THR A 624 27.67 -26.89 2.16
C THR A 624 27.97 -25.64 2.99
N GLN A 625 27.82 -24.48 2.37
CA GLN A 625 27.94 -23.16 2.96
C GLN A 625 26.59 -22.47 2.99
N VAL A 626 26.37 -21.69 4.04
CA VAL A 626 25.18 -20.86 4.24
C VAL A 626 25.63 -19.41 4.33
N ALA A 627 24.98 -18.53 3.57
CA ALA A 627 25.36 -17.12 3.52
C ALA A 627 24.16 -16.17 3.47
N LEU A 628 24.30 -15.02 4.11
CA LEU A 628 23.48 -13.84 3.87
C LEU A 628 24.12 -13.01 2.75
N ARG A 629 23.38 -12.79 1.67
CA ARG A 629 23.83 -12.06 0.47
C ARG A 629 22.86 -10.94 0.11
N LEU A 630 23.31 -9.98 -0.71
CA LEU A 630 22.41 -9.04 -1.38
C LEU A 630 21.85 -9.66 -2.66
N LYS A 631 20.60 -9.36 -2.99
CA LYS A 631 20.06 -9.66 -4.32
C LYS A 631 20.83 -8.85 -5.35
N SER A 632 21.29 -9.52 -6.41
CA SER A 632 21.96 -8.87 -7.52
C SER A 632 20.96 -8.03 -8.31
N THR A 633 21.15 -6.71 -8.28
CA THR A 633 20.43 -5.70 -9.06
C THR A 633 21.47 -4.74 -9.63
N PRO A 634 21.18 -4.00 -10.71
CA PRO A 634 22.14 -3.01 -11.22
C PRO A 634 22.65 -2.06 -10.13
N SER A 635 21.76 -1.57 -9.24
CA SER A 635 22.14 -0.70 -8.12
C SER A 635 23.00 -1.40 -7.06
N SER A 636 22.60 -2.59 -6.59
CA SER A 636 23.36 -3.30 -5.55
C SER A 636 24.72 -3.78 -6.05
N THR A 637 24.79 -4.27 -7.29
CA THR A 637 26.04 -4.69 -7.92
C THR A 637 26.99 -3.51 -8.08
N PHE A 638 26.52 -2.38 -8.62
CA PHE A 638 27.34 -1.18 -8.78
C PHE A 638 27.88 -0.65 -7.44
N LEU A 639 27.09 -0.71 -6.37
CA LEU A 639 27.46 -0.14 -5.07
C LEU A 639 28.30 -1.05 -4.18
N PHE A 640 28.11 -2.36 -4.27
CA PHE A 640 28.63 -3.31 -3.29
C PHE A 640 29.59 -4.36 -3.86
N MET A 641 29.70 -4.54 -5.18
CA MET A 641 30.56 -5.58 -5.76
C MET A 641 32.03 -5.42 -5.35
N ASP A 642 32.56 -4.20 -5.31
CA ASP A 642 33.95 -3.95 -4.87
C ASP A 642 34.19 -4.30 -3.40
N LYS A 643 33.14 -4.26 -2.56
CA LYS A 643 33.23 -4.49 -1.11
C LYS A 643 32.91 -5.93 -0.72
N LEU A 644 31.92 -6.54 -1.38
CA LEU A 644 31.33 -7.83 -1.03
C LEU A 644 31.68 -8.94 -2.05
N GLY A 645 32.41 -8.59 -3.11
CA GLY A 645 32.74 -9.48 -4.20
C GLY A 645 31.57 -9.77 -5.14
N VAL A 646 31.81 -10.65 -6.11
CA VAL A 646 30.87 -11.00 -7.18
C VAL A 646 29.55 -11.64 -6.69
N TYR A 647 29.55 -12.28 -5.52
CA TYR A 647 28.36 -12.89 -4.92
C TYR A 647 27.61 -11.94 -3.97
N LEU A 648 28.08 -10.71 -3.78
CA LEU A 648 27.53 -9.73 -2.85
C LEU A 648 27.31 -10.30 -1.44
N GLU A 649 28.28 -11.06 -0.94
CA GLU A 649 28.18 -11.79 0.32
C GLU A 649 28.48 -10.92 1.53
N VAL A 650 27.49 -10.77 2.41
CA VAL A 650 27.62 -10.01 3.66
C VAL A 650 28.32 -10.88 4.72
N PHE A 651 27.85 -12.12 4.86
CA PHE A 651 28.40 -13.11 5.78
C PHE A 651 28.10 -14.51 5.29
N GLY A 652 29.11 -15.38 5.27
CA GLY A 652 28.98 -16.80 4.93
C GLY A 652 29.78 -17.66 5.89
N THR A 653 29.28 -18.87 6.17
CA THR A 653 29.95 -19.87 7.00
C THR A 653 29.57 -21.28 6.55
N ASN A 654 30.27 -22.29 7.09
CA ASN A 654 29.93 -23.70 6.84
C ASN A 654 28.66 -24.09 7.58
N VAL A 655 27.82 -24.94 6.99
CA VAL A 655 26.62 -25.47 7.66
C VAL A 655 26.94 -26.21 8.98
N THR A 656 28.17 -26.69 9.15
CA THR A 656 28.64 -27.37 10.37
C THR A 656 29.10 -26.41 11.48
N ASP A 657 29.17 -25.11 11.22
CA ASP A 657 29.53 -24.09 12.21
C ASP A 657 28.39 -23.88 13.22
N ARG A 658 28.45 -24.59 14.35
CA ARG A 658 27.42 -24.53 15.40
C ARG A 658 27.36 -23.20 16.15
N GLU A 659 28.37 -22.32 15.99
CA GLU A 659 28.34 -20.98 16.61
C GLU A 659 27.36 -20.07 15.85
N HIS A 660 27.38 -20.14 14.51
CA HIS A 660 26.59 -19.25 13.66
C HIS A 660 25.39 -19.94 13.01
N VAL A 661 25.38 -21.27 12.88
CA VAL A 661 24.32 -22.03 12.20
C VAL A 661 23.65 -23.00 13.17
N ASN A 662 22.32 -22.90 13.24
CA ASN A 662 21.47 -23.89 13.92
C ASN A 662 20.42 -24.41 12.94
N ILE A 663 20.09 -25.70 13.03
CA ILE A 663 19.11 -26.35 12.18
C ILE A 663 18.04 -26.98 13.07
N LEU A 664 16.78 -26.71 12.76
CA LEU A 664 15.64 -27.04 13.60
C LEU A 664 14.57 -27.75 12.78
N ALA A 665 13.91 -28.74 13.38
CA ALA A 665 12.76 -29.41 12.76
C ALA A 665 11.46 -28.58 12.83
N TYR A 666 11.51 -27.40 13.45
CA TYR A 666 10.38 -26.51 13.69
C TYR A 666 10.81 -25.07 13.49
N TRP A 667 9.83 -24.18 13.27
CA TRP A 667 10.09 -22.75 13.24
C TRP A 667 10.25 -22.22 14.67
N PRO A 668 11.37 -21.57 15.01
CA PRO A 668 11.53 -21.02 16.35
C PRO A 668 10.62 -19.81 16.52
N ALA A 669 9.65 -19.94 17.43
CA ALA A 669 8.77 -18.84 17.79
C ALA A 669 9.53 -17.77 18.59
N LEU A 670 8.99 -16.55 18.63
CA LEU A 670 9.33 -15.60 19.69
C LEU A 670 8.84 -16.19 21.02
N VAL A 671 9.47 -15.80 22.13
CA VAL A 671 9.22 -16.28 23.52
C VAL A 671 7.73 -16.33 23.92
N SER A 672 6.84 -15.72 23.15
CA SER A 672 5.44 -15.52 23.48
C SER A 672 4.40 -16.10 22.49
N ASP A 673 4.78 -16.89 21.47
CA ASP A 673 3.82 -17.56 20.55
C ASP A 673 3.92 -19.10 20.56
N SER A 674 2.78 -19.79 20.65
CA SER A 674 2.71 -21.25 20.44
C SER A 674 2.69 -21.58 18.95
N CYS A 675 3.82 -21.99 18.36
CA CYS A 675 3.91 -22.27 16.93
C CYS A 675 4.02 -23.79 16.67
N ASN A 676 3.01 -24.37 16.01
CA ASN A 676 3.09 -25.69 15.38
C ASN A 676 3.55 -25.54 13.93
N ALA A 677 4.12 -26.60 13.37
CA ALA A 677 4.47 -26.68 11.95
C ALA A 677 3.24 -26.36 11.05
N PRO A 678 3.44 -25.80 9.84
CA PRO A 678 2.33 -25.58 8.91
C PRO A 678 1.59 -26.90 8.67
N SER A 679 0.26 -26.89 8.86
CA SER A 679 -0.58 -28.05 8.61
C SER A 679 -0.59 -28.34 7.11
N LEU A 680 -0.08 -29.52 6.72
CA LEU A 680 -0.09 -30.08 5.36
C LEU A 680 -1.50 -30.55 4.91
N GLU A 681 -2.58 -30.01 5.48
CA GLU A 681 -3.92 -30.41 5.07
C GLU A 681 -4.20 -29.97 3.62
N PRO A 682 -4.71 -30.87 2.76
CA PRO A 682 -5.11 -30.52 1.41
C PRO A 682 -6.11 -29.36 1.42
N LEU A 683 -5.79 -28.28 0.73
CA LEU A 683 -6.65 -27.12 0.63
C LEU A 683 -7.95 -27.50 -0.09
N ARG A 684 -9.06 -27.47 0.64
CA ARG A 684 -10.39 -27.68 0.06
C ARG A 684 -10.80 -26.41 -0.72
N PRO A 685 -11.41 -26.55 -1.91
CA PRO A 685 -12.04 -25.43 -2.60
C PRO A 685 -13.02 -24.73 -1.65
N LEU A 686 -13.06 -23.40 -1.67
CA LEU A 686 -13.94 -22.63 -0.77
C LEU A 686 -15.43 -22.90 -1.03
N LEU A 687 -15.79 -23.31 -2.25
CA LEU A 687 -17.14 -23.69 -2.72
C LEU A 687 -16.99 -24.68 -3.89
N GLU A 688 -17.81 -25.75 -3.95
CA GLU A 688 -18.04 -26.46 -5.21
C GLU A 688 -18.93 -25.58 -6.09
N PRO A 689 -18.48 -25.15 -7.29
CA PRO A 689 -19.28 -24.27 -8.11
C PRO A 689 -20.51 -25.01 -8.64
N SER A 690 -21.70 -24.44 -8.44
CA SER A 690 -22.89 -24.84 -9.20
C SER A 690 -22.62 -24.61 -10.68
N SER A 691 -22.94 -25.60 -11.53
CA SER A 691 -22.71 -25.55 -12.99
C SER A 691 -23.34 -24.36 -13.70
N GLU A 692 -24.24 -23.63 -13.05
CA GLU A 692 -24.96 -22.48 -13.59
C GLU A 692 -24.12 -21.19 -13.69
N HIS A 693 -22.95 -21.09 -13.05
CA HIS A 693 -22.20 -19.81 -12.93
C HIS A 693 -20.74 -19.91 -13.39
N LEU A 694 -20.44 -20.84 -14.31
CA LEU A 694 -19.09 -21.07 -14.82
C LEU A 694 -18.81 -20.21 -16.07
N CYS A 695 -17.73 -19.44 -16.05
CA CYS A 695 -17.25 -18.69 -17.23
C CYS A 695 -15.87 -19.20 -17.65
N ASP A 696 -15.77 -19.72 -18.87
CA ASP A 696 -14.51 -20.26 -19.39
C ASP A 696 -13.64 -19.15 -19.96
N ALA A 697 -12.39 -19.10 -19.49
CA ALA A 697 -11.35 -18.31 -20.09
C ALA A 697 -10.71 -19.08 -21.25
N VAL A 698 -10.81 -18.52 -22.45
CA VAL A 698 -10.29 -19.13 -23.67
C VAL A 698 -9.01 -18.39 -24.10
N VAL A 699 -7.91 -19.13 -24.14
CA VAL A 699 -6.62 -18.71 -24.69
C VAL A 699 -6.45 -19.38 -26.05
N THR A 700 -6.39 -18.58 -27.11
CA THR A 700 -6.28 -19.07 -28.49
C THR A 700 -4.82 -19.19 -28.91
N GLY A 701 -4.46 -20.19 -29.71
CA GLY A 701 -3.09 -20.38 -30.20
C GLY A 701 -2.09 -20.87 -29.13
N LEU A 702 -0.98 -21.45 -29.58
CA LEU A 702 -0.02 -22.18 -28.73
C LEU A 702 1.01 -21.27 -28.02
N LYS A 703 1.14 -20.00 -28.44
CA LYS A 703 2.12 -19.04 -27.90
C LYS A 703 1.49 -17.87 -27.14
N ILE A 704 0.17 -17.79 -27.08
CA ILE A 704 -0.51 -16.69 -26.41
C ILE A 704 -0.48 -16.92 -24.89
N GLN A 705 -0.17 -15.86 -24.14
CA GLN A 705 -0.03 -15.83 -22.67
C GLN A 705 -1.09 -14.93 -22.01
N ARG A 706 -2.19 -14.65 -22.71
CA ARG A 706 -3.31 -13.83 -22.25
C ARG A 706 -4.65 -14.48 -22.62
N VAL A 707 -5.70 -14.12 -21.89
CA VAL A 707 -7.06 -14.55 -22.23
C VAL A 707 -7.56 -13.74 -23.42
N ASP A 708 -7.98 -14.41 -24.49
CA ASP A 708 -8.48 -13.74 -25.70
C ASP A 708 -10.00 -13.56 -25.68
N SER A 709 -10.71 -14.55 -25.12
CA SER A 709 -12.17 -14.54 -25.07
C SER A 709 -12.69 -15.24 -23.82
N LEU A 710 -13.93 -14.92 -23.46
CA LEU A 710 -14.66 -15.52 -22.37
C LEU A 710 -15.88 -16.25 -22.95
N SER A 711 -16.13 -17.47 -22.49
CA SER A 711 -17.26 -18.31 -22.91
C SER A 711 -18.17 -18.62 -21.73
N ILE A 712 -19.47 -18.57 -21.93
CA ILE A 712 -20.46 -19.08 -20.97
C ILE A 712 -21.33 -20.10 -21.69
N ARG A 713 -21.43 -21.30 -21.11
CA ARG A 713 -22.37 -22.33 -21.54
C ARG A 713 -23.67 -22.19 -20.72
N PHE A 714 -24.77 -21.93 -21.42
CA PHE A 714 -26.11 -21.86 -20.85
C PHE A 714 -26.88 -23.14 -21.22
N ASP A 715 -27.06 -24.03 -20.25
CA ASP A 715 -27.90 -25.22 -20.41
C ASP A 715 -29.38 -24.87 -20.19
N VAL A 716 -30.23 -25.14 -21.19
CA VAL A 716 -31.64 -24.78 -21.15
C VAL A 716 -32.39 -25.77 -20.27
N LYS A 717 -32.84 -25.34 -19.08
CA LYS A 717 -33.55 -26.20 -18.12
C LYS A 717 -35.07 -26.21 -18.29
N ASN A 718 -35.65 -25.11 -18.77
CA ASN A 718 -37.11 -24.98 -18.88
C ASN A 718 -37.64 -25.83 -20.03
N SER A 719 -38.58 -26.75 -19.76
CA SER A 719 -39.10 -27.69 -20.77
C SER A 719 -39.76 -27.00 -21.97
N ARG A 720 -40.40 -25.84 -21.78
CA ARG A 720 -41.00 -25.08 -22.91
C ARG A 720 -39.90 -24.46 -23.78
N GLU A 721 -38.89 -23.88 -23.15
CA GLU A 721 -37.73 -23.31 -23.84
C GLU A 721 -36.89 -24.38 -24.56
N GLN A 722 -36.79 -25.59 -23.99
CA GLN A 722 -36.15 -26.74 -24.64
C GLN A 722 -36.86 -27.13 -25.94
N ILE A 723 -38.19 -27.20 -25.91
CA ILE A 723 -39.02 -27.49 -27.09
C ILE A 723 -38.84 -26.39 -28.14
N ASP A 724 -38.90 -25.12 -27.73
CA ASP A 724 -38.70 -23.97 -28.61
C ASP A 724 -37.31 -24.02 -29.28
N LEU A 725 -36.26 -24.31 -28.50
CA LEU A 725 -34.90 -24.44 -29.00
C LEU A 725 -34.75 -25.61 -29.99
N GLN A 726 -35.39 -26.76 -29.74
CA GLN A 726 -35.41 -27.91 -30.66
C GLN A 726 -36.13 -27.59 -31.96
N ASN A 727 -37.24 -26.85 -31.88
CA ASN A 727 -38.08 -26.46 -33.02
C ASN A 727 -37.51 -25.32 -33.87
N GLY A 728 -36.27 -24.89 -33.63
CA GLY A 728 -35.61 -23.89 -34.46
C GLY A 728 -35.75 -22.46 -33.99
N ALA A 729 -36.12 -22.20 -32.72
CA ALA A 729 -36.21 -20.84 -32.19
C ALA A 729 -34.95 -20.02 -32.49
N ILE A 730 -35.16 -18.73 -32.76
CA ILE A 730 -34.10 -17.76 -33.01
C ILE A 730 -33.37 -17.50 -31.68
N VAL A 731 -32.05 -17.60 -31.72
CA VAL A 731 -31.18 -17.33 -30.58
C VAL A 731 -30.35 -16.09 -30.87
N SER A 732 -30.34 -15.12 -29.96
CA SER A 732 -29.53 -13.91 -30.08
C SER A 732 -28.88 -13.55 -28.76
N ALA A 733 -27.63 -13.09 -28.80
CA ALA A 733 -26.90 -12.58 -27.65
C ALA A 733 -26.57 -11.09 -27.87
N LYS A 734 -27.00 -10.22 -26.95
CA LYS A 734 -26.78 -8.78 -27.02
C LYS A 734 -26.12 -8.29 -25.73
N GLN A 735 -24.99 -7.60 -25.85
CA GLN A 735 -24.38 -6.95 -24.69
C GLN A 735 -25.28 -5.84 -24.15
N VAL A 736 -25.51 -5.84 -22.84
CA VAL A 736 -26.34 -4.85 -22.12
C VAL A 736 -25.57 -4.07 -21.06
N SER A 737 -24.44 -4.61 -20.57
CA SER A 737 -23.49 -3.91 -19.70
C SER A 737 -22.05 -4.28 -20.10
N PRO A 738 -21.00 -3.57 -19.62
CA PRO A 738 -19.61 -3.93 -19.88
C PRO A 738 -19.32 -5.43 -19.64
N CYS A 739 -19.96 -6.02 -18.63
CA CYS A 739 -19.76 -7.40 -18.22
C CYS A 739 -21.04 -8.26 -18.31
N THR A 740 -22.11 -7.81 -18.97
CA THR A 740 -23.40 -8.53 -19.00
C THR A 740 -23.97 -8.63 -20.40
N VAL A 741 -24.49 -9.81 -20.74
CA VAL A 741 -25.13 -10.13 -22.02
C VAL A 741 -26.54 -10.63 -21.78
N GLU A 742 -27.49 -10.08 -22.54
CA GLU A 742 -28.84 -10.60 -22.67
C GLU A 742 -28.86 -11.71 -23.74
N LEU A 743 -29.17 -12.93 -23.33
CA LEU A 743 -29.40 -14.08 -24.19
C LEU A 743 -30.92 -14.26 -24.40
N LYS A 744 -31.37 -14.22 -25.65
CA LYS A 744 -32.76 -14.50 -26.04
C LYS A 744 -32.85 -15.82 -26.79
N ILE A 745 -33.80 -16.67 -26.39
CA ILE A 745 -34.16 -17.92 -27.06
C ILE A 745 -35.67 -17.85 -27.34
N GLY A 746 -36.07 -17.47 -28.56
CA GLY A 746 -37.48 -17.23 -28.88
C GLY A 746 -38.07 -16.11 -28.01
N SER A 747 -39.03 -16.47 -27.14
CA SER A 747 -39.66 -15.54 -26.19
C SER A 747 -38.99 -15.48 -24.81
N HIS A 748 -38.02 -16.37 -24.56
CA HIS A 748 -37.31 -16.48 -23.28
C HIS A 748 -36.09 -15.56 -23.26
N CYS A 749 -35.80 -14.95 -22.11
CA CYS A 749 -34.73 -13.97 -21.95
C CYS A 749 -33.94 -14.26 -20.67
N HIS A 750 -32.61 -14.28 -20.78
CA HIS A 750 -31.67 -14.57 -19.69
C HIS A 750 -30.54 -13.56 -19.66
N LEU A 751 -30.00 -13.27 -18.47
CA LEU A 751 -28.83 -12.42 -18.29
C LEU A 751 -27.62 -13.28 -17.94
N LEU A 752 -26.57 -13.18 -18.75
CA LEU A 752 -25.29 -13.84 -18.54
C LEU A 752 -24.25 -12.81 -18.10
N SER A 753 -23.59 -13.06 -16.98
CA SER A 753 -22.56 -12.17 -16.41
C SER A 753 -21.17 -12.74 -16.63
N TYR A 754 -20.25 -11.88 -17.07
CA TYR A 754 -18.85 -12.17 -17.34
C TYR A 754 -17.95 -11.56 -16.24
N PRO A 755 -16.82 -12.20 -15.90
CA PRO A 755 -15.90 -11.74 -14.84
C PRO A 755 -15.04 -10.52 -15.26
N TYR A 756 -15.04 -10.15 -16.53
CA TYR A 756 -14.25 -9.05 -17.07
C TYR A 756 -14.97 -8.45 -18.29
N PRO A 757 -14.78 -7.14 -18.60
CA PRO A 757 -15.47 -6.51 -19.70
C PRO A 757 -15.24 -7.20 -21.05
N ILE A 758 -16.31 -7.30 -21.82
CA ILE A 758 -16.33 -7.99 -23.11
C ILE A 758 -16.42 -7.00 -24.28
N TYR A 759 -15.84 -7.39 -25.42
CA TYR A 759 -15.98 -6.64 -26.66
C TYR A 759 -17.27 -7.07 -27.38
N GLY A 760 -18.31 -6.24 -27.30
CA GLY A 760 -19.64 -6.56 -27.81
C GLY A 760 -19.74 -6.79 -29.32
N LYS A 761 -18.77 -6.26 -30.09
CA LYS A 761 -18.67 -6.50 -31.54
C LYS A 761 -17.86 -7.77 -31.76
N ASN A 762 -18.33 -8.70 -32.61
CA ASN A 762 -17.72 -10.01 -32.89
C ASN A 762 -17.96 -11.10 -31.84
N ASN A 763 -19.21 -11.24 -31.38
CA ASN A 763 -19.62 -12.40 -30.59
C ASN A 763 -19.68 -13.67 -31.45
N LYS A 764 -19.57 -14.83 -30.79
CA LYS A 764 -19.84 -16.14 -31.40
C LYS A 764 -20.85 -16.86 -30.53
N VAL A 765 -21.98 -17.24 -31.12
CA VAL A 765 -23.01 -18.05 -30.46
C VAL A 765 -23.02 -19.43 -31.10
N ARG A 766 -22.78 -20.47 -30.31
CA ARG A 766 -22.91 -21.86 -30.77
C ARG A 766 -24.17 -22.47 -30.17
N ILE A 767 -25.02 -23.04 -31.03
CA ILE A 767 -26.34 -23.53 -30.65
C ILE A 767 -26.36 -25.05 -30.79
N ALA A 768 -26.53 -25.76 -29.69
CA ALA A 768 -26.66 -27.22 -29.69
C ALA A 768 -28.12 -27.61 -29.43
N ARG A 769 -28.93 -27.68 -30.50
CA ARG A 769 -30.37 -27.96 -30.39
C ARG A 769 -30.71 -29.37 -29.88
N LYS A 770 -29.87 -30.37 -30.19
CA LYS A 770 -30.05 -31.76 -29.71
C LYS A 770 -29.65 -31.92 -28.24
N SER A 771 -28.54 -31.30 -27.85
CA SER A 771 -27.98 -31.37 -26.49
C SER A 771 -28.49 -30.24 -25.57
N LEU A 772 -29.42 -29.41 -26.06
CA LEU A 772 -30.16 -28.40 -25.31
C LEU A 772 -29.31 -27.34 -24.58
N TYR A 773 -28.24 -26.86 -25.22
CA TYR A 773 -27.43 -25.77 -24.67
C TYR A 773 -27.08 -24.71 -25.71
N VAL A 774 -26.79 -23.50 -25.21
CA VAL A 774 -26.25 -22.39 -26.00
C VAL A 774 -24.92 -21.95 -25.39
N GLU A 775 -23.87 -21.90 -26.19
CA GLU A 775 -22.57 -21.37 -25.78
C GLU A 775 -22.39 -19.96 -26.36
N VAL A 776 -22.08 -19.00 -25.49
CA VAL A 776 -21.96 -17.59 -25.83
C VAL A 776 -20.54 -17.11 -25.55
N ILE A 777 -19.80 -16.79 -26.62
CA ILE A 777 -18.38 -16.44 -26.57
C ILE A 777 -18.20 -14.98 -26.99
N PHE A 778 -17.50 -14.21 -26.17
CA PHE A 778 -17.13 -12.84 -26.47
C PHE A 778 -15.62 -12.62 -26.30
N PRO A 779 -14.97 -11.84 -27.19
CA PRO A 779 -13.60 -11.39 -26.95
C PRO A 779 -13.50 -10.54 -25.69
N VAL A 780 -12.35 -10.59 -25.03
CA VAL A 780 -12.03 -9.70 -23.91
C VAL A 780 -11.88 -8.27 -24.43
N SER A 781 -12.51 -7.29 -23.75
CA SER A 781 -12.38 -5.88 -24.10
C SER A 781 -11.00 -5.35 -23.76
N THR A 782 -10.41 -4.59 -24.66
CA THR A 782 -9.22 -3.78 -24.33
C THR A 782 -9.64 -2.43 -23.75
N PRO A 783 -8.72 -1.69 -23.08
CA PRO A 783 -9.03 -0.37 -22.53
C PRO A 783 -9.50 0.67 -23.57
N ASN A 784 -9.29 0.42 -24.86
CA ASN A 784 -9.63 1.37 -25.92
C ASN A 784 -10.99 1.07 -26.58
N ASP A 785 -11.61 -0.05 -26.24
CA ASP A 785 -12.84 -0.51 -26.86
C ASP A 785 -14.06 0.13 -26.22
N TYR A 786 -14.91 0.74 -27.07
CA TYR A 786 -16.11 1.44 -26.62
C TYR A 786 -17.14 0.53 -25.96
N SER A 787 -17.16 -0.75 -26.33
CA SER A 787 -18.08 -1.73 -25.75
C SER A 787 -17.61 -2.29 -24.41
N GLY A 788 -16.42 -1.91 -23.92
CA GLY A 788 -15.95 -2.27 -22.58
C GLY A 788 -16.55 -1.37 -21.50
N TYR A 789 -15.71 -0.84 -20.61
CA TYR A 789 -16.13 0.11 -19.57
C TYR A 789 -16.79 1.40 -20.11
N PHE A 790 -16.57 1.73 -21.38
CA PHE A 790 -17.19 2.90 -22.03
C PHE A 790 -18.60 2.64 -22.58
N LEU A 791 -19.15 1.42 -22.45
CA LEU A 791 -20.50 1.10 -22.93
C LEU A 791 -21.57 1.93 -22.22
N SER A 792 -21.37 2.16 -20.91
CA SER A 792 -22.19 3.04 -20.08
C SER A 792 -21.26 3.77 -19.11
N PRO A 793 -20.64 4.90 -19.51
CA PRO A 793 -19.58 5.55 -18.74
C PRO A 793 -20.07 6.20 -17.43
N ALA A 794 -21.38 6.39 -17.27
CA ALA A 794 -22.04 6.85 -16.06
C ALA A 794 -23.24 5.94 -15.73
N PRO A 795 -23.00 4.69 -15.28
CA PRO A 795 -24.08 3.75 -15.01
C PRO A 795 -24.87 4.19 -13.76
N VAL A 796 -26.20 4.14 -13.85
CA VAL A 796 -27.07 4.31 -12.67
C VAL A 796 -27.25 2.92 -12.04
N ILE A 797 -26.62 2.70 -10.89
CA ILE A 797 -26.49 1.35 -10.30
C ILE A 797 -27.66 1.02 -9.36
N ASN A 798 -28.35 2.03 -8.81
CA ASN A 798 -29.52 1.86 -7.95
C ASN A 798 -30.74 2.58 -8.52
N VAL A 799 -31.78 1.83 -8.86
CA VAL A 799 -33.08 2.40 -9.26
C VAL A 799 -33.83 2.83 -8.00
N GLY A 800 -33.93 4.14 -7.76
CA GLY A 800 -34.60 4.71 -6.59
C GLY A 800 -33.69 5.41 -5.57
N ALA A 801 -32.37 5.26 -5.70
CA ALA A 801 -31.37 6.04 -4.97
C ALA A 801 -30.46 6.78 -5.97
N CYS A 802 -30.48 8.11 -5.96
CA CYS A 802 -29.60 8.92 -6.79
C CYS A 802 -28.18 8.96 -6.19
N THR A 803 -27.49 7.82 -6.18
CA THR A 803 -26.11 7.76 -5.67
C THR A 803 -25.13 7.67 -6.83
N THR A 804 -24.22 8.63 -6.91
CA THR A 804 -23.16 8.67 -7.93
C THR A 804 -22.07 7.66 -7.61
N TRP A 805 -21.69 6.82 -8.57
CA TRP A 805 -20.66 5.79 -8.36
C TRP A 805 -19.23 6.32 -8.36
N ASN A 806 -18.99 7.42 -9.08
CA ASN A 806 -17.65 7.91 -9.41
C ASN A 806 -17.54 9.44 -9.37
N LEU A 807 -18.46 10.12 -8.67
CA LEU A 807 -18.42 11.56 -8.49
C LEU A 807 -18.37 11.87 -7.00
N HIS A 808 -17.32 12.60 -6.61
CA HIS A 808 -17.17 13.11 -5.26
C HIS A 808 -18.26 14.15 -4.98
N HIS A 809 -18.82 14.11 -3.78
CA HIS A 809 -19.67 15.16 -3.25
C HIS A 809 -18.82 16.36 -2.84
N ILE A 810 -19.27 17.56 -3.21
CA ILE A 810 -18.56 18.81 -2.95
C ILE A 810 -19.52 19.79 -2.25
N ASN A 811 -19.12 20.31 -1.09
CA ASN A 811 -19.87 21.33 -0.37
C ASN A 811 -19.67 22.71 -1.01
N LEU A 812 -20.48 23.05 -2.02
CA LEU A 812 -20.39 24.31 -2.75
C LEU A 812 -20.54 25.55 -1.85
N ALA A 813 -21.25 25.45 -0.73
CA ALA A 813 -21.47 26.57 0.19
C ALA A 813 -20.19 26.98 0.94
N GLN A 814 -19.19 26.11 1.01
CA GLN A 814 -17.90 26.38 1.67
C GLN A 814 -16.79 26.75 0.68
N LEU A 815 -17.04 26.71 -0.63
CA LEU A 815 -16.02 27.01 -1.63
C LEU A 815 -15.90 28.53 -1.91
N PRO A 816 -14.68 29.04 -2.08
CA PRO A 816 -14.47 30.43 -2.44
C PRO A 816 -14.97 30.74 -3.85
N THR A 817 -15.53 31.93 -4.02
CA THR A 817 -15.95 32.45 -5.33
C THR A 817 -14.78 33.14 -6.03
N LEU A 818 -14.47 32.74 -7.27
CA LEU A 818 -13.41 33.37 -8.07
C LEU A 818 -13.83 34.74 -8.62
N ASP A 819 -12.91 35.69 -8.56
CA ASP A 819 -13.00 36.97 -9.26
C ASP A 819 -12.52 36.83 -10.72
N VAL A 820 -13.49 36.74 -11.62
CA VAL A 820 -13.31 36.64 -13.07
C VAL A 820 -13.40 38.01 -13.78
N THR A 821 -13.31 39.13 -13.06
CA THR A 821 -13.34 40.46 -13.69
C THR A 821 -12.13 40.75 -14.58
N ASN A 822 -10.97 40.16 -14.25
CA ASN A 822 -9.75 40.27 -15.04
C ASN A 822 -9.37 38.89 -15.64
N PRO A 823 -9.62 38.65 -16.94
CA PRO A 823 -9.36 37.36 -17.58
C PRO A 823 -7.90 36.88 -17.47
N THR A 824 -6.94 37.80 -17.44
CA THR A 824 -5.51 37.45 -17.35
C THR A 824 -5.14 36.78 -16.03
N LYS A 825 -5.91 37.00 -14.96
CA LYS A 825 -5.70 36.35 -13.64
C LYS A 825 -6.32 34.95 -13.54
N VAL A 826 -7.16 34.56 -14.51
CA VAL A 826 -7.86 33.27 -14.54
C VAL A 826 -7.52 32.43 -15.77
N ASP A 827 -6.51 32.81 -16.55
CA ASP A 827 -6.10 32.10 -17.78
C ASP A 827 -5.75 30.62 -17.54
N TRP A 828 -5.31 30.27 -16.32
CA TRP A 828 -5.07 28.88 -15.90
C TRP A 828 -6.32 27.97 -15.99
N LEU A 829 -7.54 28.54 -16.03
CA LEU A 829 -8.77 27.77 -16.29
C LEU A 829 -8.76 27.10 -17.67
N ASN A 830 -8.08 27.69 -18.66
CA ASN A 830 -7.95 27.09 -19.99
C ASN A 830 -7.14 25.79 -19.91
N ALA A 831 -6.00 25.82 -19.21
CA ALA A 831 -5.19 24.63 -18.98
C ALA A 831 -5.96 23.59 -18.13
N LEU A 832 -6.66 24.01 -17.07
CA LEU A 832 -7.46 23.11 -16.23
C LEU A 832 -8.49 22.33 -17.05
N THR A 833 -9.27 23.06 -17.85
CA THR A 833 -10.32 22.48 -18.69
C THR A 833 -9.77 21.74 -19.90
N ALA A 834 -8.55 22.03 -20.37
CA ALA A 834 -7.90 21.22 -21.40
C ALA A 834 -7.42 19.85 -20.89
N LEU A 835 -7.06 19.74 -19.60
CA LEU A 835 -6.57 18.51 -18.98
C LEU A 835 -7.66 17.44 -18.75
N GLN A 836 -8.94 17.78 -18.93
CA GLN A 836 -10.02 16.79 -18.91
C GLN A 836 -9.98 15.82 -20.12
N LEU A 837 -9.20 16.14 -21.16
CA LEU A 837 -9.04 15.33 -22.37
C LEU A 837 -7.80 14.44 -22.26
N SER A 838 -7.98 13.14 -22.50
CA SER A 838 -6.88 12.20 -22.72
C SER A 838 -6.14 12.51 -24.03
N GLU A 839 -4.93 11.97 -24.19
CA GLU A 839 -4.14 12.16 -25.43
C GLU A 839 -4.91 11.71 -26.68
N ARG A 840 -5.65 10.61 -26.61
CA ARG A 840 -6.54 10.16 -27.69
C ARG A 840 -7.62 11.20 -27.99
N GLU A 841 -8.30 11.71 -26.97
CA GLU A 841 -9.37 12.68 -27.16
C GLU A 841 -8.85 14.02 -27.72
N LYS A 842 -7.63 14.42 -27.37
CA LYS A 842 -6.96 15.58 -27.96
C LYS A 842 -6.70 15.40 -29.45
N VAL A 843 -6.23 14.21 -29.87
CA VAL A 843 -6.01 13.89 -31.30
C VAL A 843 -7.32 13.99 -32.07
N ILE A 844 -8.41 13.41 -31.55
CA ILE A 844 -9.73 13.47 -32.17
C ILE A 844 -10.22 14.92 -32.25
N ARG A 845 -10.18 15.67 -31.14
CA ARG A 845 -10.62 17.08 -31.09
C ARG A 845 -9.86 17.97 -32.07
N ASN A 846 -8.57 17.71 -32.28
CA ASN A 846 -7.73 18.50 -33.18
C ASN A 846 -7.72 17.94 -34.62
N GLY A 847 -8.39 16.80 -34.86
CA GLY A 847 -8.44 16.10 -36.13
C GLY A 847 -9.50 16.63 -37.10
N ASP A 848 -9.99 15.75 -37.98
CA ASP A 848 -11.00 16.08 -38.99
C ASP A 848 -12.40 16.26 -38.37
N GLU A 849 -13.21 17.15 -38.95
CA GLU A 849 -14.56 17.47 -38.46
C GLU A 849 -15.49 16.25 -38.48
N THR A 850 -15.30 15.34 -39.44
CA THR A 850 -16.08 14.10 -39.54
C THR A 850 -15.81 13.17 -38.36
N GLU A 851 -14.57 13.13 -37.87
CA GLU A 851 -14.16 12.30 -36.74
C GLU A 851 -14.61 12.91 -35.41
N LYS A 852 -14.58 14.24 -35.27
CA LYS A 852 -15.09 14.96 -34.08
C LYS A 852 -16.57 14.73 -33.84
N HIS A 853 -17.37 14.83 -34.90
CA HIS A 853 -18.84 14.77 -34.82
C HIS A 853 -19.40 13.34 -34.77
N ALA A 854 -18.54 12.32 -34.79
CA ALA A 854 -18.98 10.93 -34.65
C ALA A 854 -19.64 10.70 -33.27
N SER A 855 -20.77 9.99 -33.24
CA SER A 855 -21.56 9.77 -32.01
C SER A 855 -20.78 9.10 -30.87
N ILE A 856 -19.79 8.27 -31.21
CA ILE A 856 -18.89 7.60 -30.26
C ILE A 856 -18.04 8.60 -29.43
N ASN A 857 -17.91 9.84 -29.90
CA ASN A 857 -17.11 10.91 -29.31
C ASN A 857 -17.96 11.94 -28.54
N ALA A 858 -19.23 11.64 -28.22
CA ALA A 858 -20.11 12.56 -27.48
C ALA A 858 -19.51 13.06 -26.14
N SER A 859 -18.73 12.24 -25.45
CA SER A 859 -18.01 12.66 -24.23
C SER A 859 -16.97 13.75 -24.51
N ILE A 860 -16.32 13.70 -25.68
CA ILE A 860 -15.37 14.74 -26.13
C ILE A 860 -16.14 16.04 -26.35
N ASN A 861 -17.31 15.98 -27.01
CA ASN A 861 -18.15 17.17 -27.27
C ASN A 861 -18.69 17.80 -25.98
N MET A 862 -19.04 16.99 -24.97
CA MET A 862 -19.43 17.48 -23.64
C MET A 862 -18.25 18.20 -22.96
N LYS A 863 -17.07 17.57 -22.94
CA LYS A 863 -15.84 18.18 -22.42
C LYS A 863 -15.53 19.50 -23.12
N ASP A 864 -15.63 19.53 -24.45
CA ASP A 864 -15.39 20.74 -25.24
C ASP A 864 -16.43 21.84 -24.96
N SER A 865 -17.69 21.46 -24.72
CA SER A 865 -18.73 22.40 -24.28
C SER A 865 -18.43 22.99 -22.90
N ILE A 866 -17.96 22.18 -21.94
CA ILE A 866 -17.52 22.65 -20.62
C ILE A 866 -16.34 23.61 -20.75
N HIS A 867 -15.37 23.30 -21.62
CA HIS A 867 -14.25 24.16 -21.94
C HIS A 867 -14.74 25.51 -22.49
N ALA A 868 -15.59 25.49 -23.53
CA ALA A 868 -16.14 26.69 -24.16
C ALA A 868 -16.97 27.54 -23.18
N ILE A 869 -17.82 26.92 -22.36
CA ILE A 869 -18.60 27.59 -21.31
C ILE A 869 -17.64 28.29 -20.34
N THR A 870 -16.60 27.60 -19.88
CA THR A 870 -15.62 28.16 -18.93
C THR A 870 -14.87 29.34 -19.56
N MET A 871 -14.46 29.24 -20.82
CA MET A 871 -13.74 30.30 -21.55
C MET A 871 -14.61 31.54 -21.76
N ASN A 872 -15.88 31.35 -22.12
CA ASN A 872 -16.82 32.45 -22.32
C ASN A 872 -17.27 33.08 -21.00
N PHE A 873 -17.49 32.29 -19.93
CA PHE A 873 -17.85 32.83 -18.62
C PHE A 873 -16.73 33.70 -18.01
N SER A 874 -15.48 33.21 -18.12
CA SER A 874 -14.30 33.89 -17.61
C SER A 874 -13.82 35.06 -18.48
N GLY A 875 -14.24 35.11 -19.75
CA GLY A 875 -13.82 36.13 -20.71
C GLY A 875 -12.40 35.93 -21.28
N ILE A 876 -11.77 34.77 -21.05
CA ILE A 876 -10.41 34.45 -21.55
C ILE A 876 -10.35 34.50 -23.08
N GLN A 877 -11.41 34.04 -23.75
CA GLN A 877 -11.52 34.05 -25.22
C GLN A 877 -12.34 35.25 -25.76
N GLY A 878 -12.37 36.37 -25.03
CA GLY A 878 -12.80 37.68 -25.52
C GLY A 878 -14.30 37.99 -25.37
N HIS A 879 -15.21 37.02 -25.48
CA HIS A 879 -16.65 37.26 -25.32
C HIS A 879 -17.15 36.78 -23.96
N ARG A 880 -17.22 37.71 -22.99
CA ARG A 880 -17.79 37.39 -21.68
C ARG A 880 -19.30 37.25 -21.76
N THR A 881 -19.82 36.03 -21.59
CA THR A 881 -21.26 35.76 -21.60
C THR A 881 -21.79 35.44 -20.22
N ARG A 882 -23.05 35.80 -19.95
CA ARG A 882 -23.77 35.31 -18.77
C ARG A 882 -24.21 33.88 -19.07
N THR A 883 -23.54 32.93 -18.46
CA THR A 883 -23.89 31.51 -18.56
C THR A 883 -24.72 31.11 -17.34
N ILE A 884 -25.81 30.38 -17.58
CA ILE A 884 -26.62 29.75 -16.54
C ILE A 884 -26.37 28.26 -16.68
N GLY A 885 -25.79 27.65 -15.65
CA GLY A 885 -25.74 26.19 -15.52
C GLY A 885 -26.95 25.73 -14.72
N LEU A 886 -27.66 24.72 -15.23
CA LEU A 886 -28.55 23.92 -14.39
C LEU A 886 -27.63 22.90 -13.70
N CYS A 887 -27.43 23.07 -12.40
CA CYS A 887 -26.73 22.10 -11.55
C CYS A 887 -27.68 21.00 -11.12
#